data_AF-A0A352L6Q2-F1
#
_entry.id   AF-A0A352L6Q2-F1
#
_cell.length_a   1.000
_cell.length_b   1.000
_cell.length_c   1.000
_cell.angle_alpha   90.00
_cell.angle_beta   90.00
_cell.angle_gamma   90.00
#
_symmetry.space_group_name_H-M   'P 1'
#
loop_
_entity.id
_entity.type
_entity.pdbx_description
1 polymer ?
#
loop_
_entity_poly.entity_id
_entity_poly.type
_entity_poly.pdbx_seq_one_letter_code
_entity_poly.pdbx_strand_id
1 'polypeptide(L)'
;MFMKQCLATVLFLCICLPSMADEQNGTAAADHPVAIGRFVTLPSPLSDAGISMVAKVAAGLHQQALQSGQSAVLVLQIPPGAGRFGAVRDLIAVMHAPQYAQVRFVAWLPQSVSGSQLAVALACHEIVASGQSELGDLRQGLSLDPGDEQFLVSLADRGRNAGLSAGVIRSLLDPAAALQRAVLRDAAGRQKTQFVTEDELRGLQAQQHEILSVQEIRAAGTAPGFNAERAQSAGFLVTRLAADRAEVARQLRLAPESLREPTVAGGGLVRILELKGMLGRATRDFATREIRRAKADRVETLVVQVDSTGGDLAVCQELAMLLAETDSEQLHTVAWIPRTATGAAAMVVAGCAEIVLSPAAEWGGIPNAGQPPAAVMQFMTSTARLRNRSEGLLQAMVSGAEAVFECTSAADGRRAWMTEAERRSQPQDWQPGQQLPEQTTPQQSDAVVFTGQRAFELGLALEPCADLDSLRQKVGIPAEQVLTPIRLTWVDRFVTLLNSKGGAFVLITLGLIFLYIELHAPSAIFGIGTVLCFSLFFWSRFLGGTAGVLELILFLLGFGLLALELLVIPGFGVCGLSGIVLVVASLIMASQTFAGLTAGQTLDRAARGFMPIAGALVTVIAAGFVLSRFLPALPWLNRMILTPPGYIPEGPRLRPDLLSAETGGPVRIGARCQTVSPLRPAGKVQVGDLLLDVVSEGGWVDAGQAVQVVQVEGNRVVVRATSV
;
A
#
# COMPACT_ATOMS: atom_id res chain seq x y z
N MET A 1 -33.88 -73.36 -33.60
CA MET A 1 -33.03 -74.09 -32.63
C MET A 1 -31.53 -74.05 -33.01
N PHE A 2 -31.06 -72.98 -33.66
CA PHE A 2 -29.66 -72.81 -34.11
C PHE A 2 -29.05 -71.47 -33.67
N MET A 3 -29.69 -70.78 -32.72
CA MET A 3 -29.27 -69.46 -32.22
C MET A 3 -29.01 -69.43 -30.71
N LYS A 4 -28.94 -70.62 -30.08
CA LYS A 4 -28.55 -70.80 -28.67
C LYS A 4 -27.20 -71.50 -28.48
N GLN A 5 -26.55 -71.98 -29.55
CA GLN A 5 -25.26 -72.68 -29.48
C GLN A 5 -24.03 -71.82 -29.84
N CYS A 6 -24.21 -70.62 -30.41
CA CYS A 6 -23.08 -69.70 -30.66
C CYS A 6 -22.77 -68.75 -29.49
N LEU A 7 -23.69 -68.58 -28.53
CA LEU A 7 -23.50 -67.64 -27.42
C LEU A 7 -22.75 -68.25 -26.20
N ALA A 8 -22.59 -69.57 -26.15
CA ALA A 8 -21.94 -70.26 -25.03
C ALA A 8 -20.42 -70.45 -25.20
N THR A 9 -19.88 -70.27 -26.42
CA THR A 9 -18.47 -70.56 -26.72
C THR A 9 -17.54 -69.35 -26.56
N VAL A 10 -18.08 -68.12 -26.44
CA VAL A 10 -17.26 -66.91 -26.24
C VAL A 10 -17.12 -66.55 -24.76
N LEU A 11 -17.96 -67.09 -23.87
CA LEU A 11 -17.98 -66.70 -22.46
C LEU A 11 -17.14 -67.61 -21.53
N PHE A 12 -16.47 -68.64 -22.05
CA PHE A 12 -15.74 -69.63 -21.23
C PHE A 12 -14.21 -69.63 -21.40
N LEU A 13 -13.64 -68.71 -22.19
CA LEU A 13 -12.21 -68.73 -22.53
C LEU A 13 -11.33 -67.67 -21.82
N CYS A 14 -11.79 -67.05 -20.73
CA CYS A 14 -11.00 -66.02 -20.01
C CYS A 14 -10.73 -66.33 -18.52
N ILE A 15 -10.96 -67.56 -18.06
CA ILE A 15 -10.68 -67.92 -16.67
C ILE A 15 -9.77 -69.16 -16.65
N CYS A 16 -8.60 -69.00 -16.02
CA CYS A 16 -7.60 -70.01 -15.64
C CYS A 16 -6.53 -70.43 -16.68
N LEU A 17 -5.33 -69.82 -16.60
CA LEU A 17 -4.07 -70.41 -16.07
C LEU A 17 -2.80 -69.66 -16.56
N PRO A 18 -1.66 -69.79 -15.84
CA PRO A 18 -0.61 -68.78 -15.75
C PRO A 18 0.49 -68.98 -16.81
N SER A 19 1.22 -67.92 -17.11
CA SER A 19 2.53 -68.05 -17.78
C SER A 19 3.50 -67.06 -17.17
N MET A 20 4.56 -67.60 -16.59
CA MET A 20 5.82 -66.90 -16.41
C MET A 20 6.37 -66.53 -17.80
N ALA A 21 6.84 -65.30 -17.98
CA ALA A 21 7.94 -64.94 -18.88
C ALA A 21 8.24 -63.45 -18.75
N ASP A 22 9.50 -63.20 -18.39
CA ASP A 22 10.36 -62.06 -18.68
C ASP A 22 9.99 -60.62 -18.28
N GLU A 23 10.80 -60.15 -17.32
CA GLU A 23 11.38 -58.82 -17.28
C GLU A 23 11.67 -58.28 -18.69
N GLN A 24 10.97 -57.21 -19.05
CA GLN A 24 11.48 -55.99 -19.68
C GLN A 24 10.30 -55.25 -20.31
N ASN A 25 9.67 -54.37 -19.53
CA ASN A 25 9.03 -53.21 -20.14
C ASN A 25 9.01 -52.07 -19.14
N GLY A 26 9.60 -50.94 -19.57
CA GLY A 26 9.69 -49.73 -18.79
C GLY A 26 8.32 -49.33 -18.28
N THR A 27 8.24 -49.14 -16.96
CA THR A 27 7.10 -48.53 -16.30
C THR A 27 6.87 -47.15 -16.90
N ALA A 28 5.90 -47.06 -17.81
CA ALA A 28 5.21 -45.81 -18.10
C ALA A 28 4.80 -45.22 -16.74
N ALA A 29 5.38 -44.06 -16.40
CA ALA A 29 5.05 -43.34 -15.18
C ALA A 29 3.53 -43.14 -15.17
N ALA A 30 2.85 -43.82 -14.25
CA ALA A 30 1.43 -43.64 -14.04
C ALA A 30 1.17 -42.17 -13.72
N ASP A 31 0.41 -41.53 -14.61
CA ASP A 31 -0.02 -40.14 -14.61
C ASP A 31 -0.94 -39.89 -13.39
N HIS A 32 -0.34 -39.68 -12.22
CA HIS A 32 -1.07 -39.33 -11.01
C HIS A 32 -1.27 -37.81 -10.95
N PRO A 33 -2.52 -37.31 -10.85
CA PRO A 33 -2.81 -35.88 -10.90
C PRO A 33 -2.18 -35.11 -9.73
N VAL A 34 -1.66 -33.92 -10.05
CA VAL A 34 -1.18 -32.92 -9.08
C VAL A 34 -2.26 -32.65 -8.04
N ALA A 35 -1.86 -32.66 -6.78
CA ALA A 35 -2.76 -32.29 -5.71
C ALA A 35 -2.91 -30.77 -5.61
N ILE A 36 -4.14 -30.30 -5.42
CA ILE A 36 -4.40 -28.90 -5.11
C ILE A 36 -3.96 -28.67 -3.66
N GLY A 37 -2.99 -27.78 -3.47
CA GLY A 37 -2.35 -27.52 -2.19
C GLY A 37 -2.62 -26.14 -1.63
N ARG A 38 -2.73 -26.03 -0.30
CA ARG A 38 -2.53 -24.76 0.43
C ARG A 38 -1.65 -24.97 1.65
N PHE A 39 -0.83 -23.98 1.95
CA PHE A 39 -0.13 -23.86 3.23
C PHE A 39 -0.92 -22.96 4.18
N VAL A 40 -0.94 -23.30 5.46
CA VAL A 40 -1.50 -22.49 6.56
C VAL A 40 -0.57 -22.59 7.75
N THR A 41 -0.08 -21.44 8.25
CA THR A 41 0.62 -21.38 9.53
C THR A 41 -0.37 -21.25 10.67
N LEU A 42 -0.31 -22.19 11.61
CA LEU A 42 -1.16 -22.12 12.79
C LEU A 42 -0.69 -21.00 13.73
N PRO A 43 -1.61 -20.19 14.28
CA PRO A 43 -1.24 -19.24 15.32
C PRO A 43 -0.76 -19.98 16.57
N SER A 44 0.16 -19.35 17.29
CA SER A 44 0.70 -19.85 18.55
C SER A 44 0.59 -18.74 19.60
N PRO A 45 -0.30 -18.86 20.61
CA PRO A 45 -1.20 -19.98 20.88
C PRO A 45 -2.35 -20.12 19.86
N LEU A 46 -2.90 -21.34 19.74
CA LEU A 46 -4.05 -21.60 18.88
C LEU A 46 -5.29 -20.83 19.35
N SER A 47 -5.94 -20.13 18.42
CA SER A 47 -7.12 -19.28 18.67
C SER A 47 -8.32 -19.73 17.82
N ASP A 48 -9.54 -19.31 18.20
CA ASP A 48 -10.77 -19.59 17.43
C ASP A 48 -10.70 -19.06 15.99
N ALA A 49 -9.99 -17.94 15.79
CA ALA A 49 -9.71 -17.39 14.47
C ALA A 49 -8.83 -18.34 13.64
N GLY A 50 -7.79 -18.91 14.26
CA GLY A 50 -6.94 -19.92 13.62
C GLY A 50 -7.69 -21.20 13.25
N ILE A 51 -8.60 -21.66 14.12
CA ILE A 51 -9.44 -22.84 13.86
C ILE A 51 -10.39 -22.57 12.68
N SER A 52 -11.07 -21.42 12.71
CA SER A 52 -11.99 -21.00 11.65
C SER A 52 -11.28 -20.84 10.31
N MET A 53 -10.04 -20.33 10.33
CA MET A 53 -9.18 -20.23 9.17
C MET A 53 -8.88 -21.61 8.57
N VAL A 54 -8.44 -22.58 9.37
CA VAL A 54 -8.19 -23.95 8.87
C VAL A 54 -9.45 -24.58 8.30
N ALA A 55 -10.60 -24.45 8.99
CA ALA A 55 -11.89 -24.97 8.52
C ALA A 55 -12.27 -24.40 7.15
N LYS A 56 -12.09 -23.09 6.98
CA LYS A 56 -12.43 -22.37 5.76
C LYS A 56 -11.51 -22.71 4.59
N VAL A 57 -10.21 -22.84 4.83
CA VAL A 57 -9.25 -23.27 3.80
C VAL A 57 -9.52 -24.71 3.39
N ALA A 58 -9.81 -25.60 4.35
CA ALA A 58 -10.20 -26.98 4.07
C ALA A 58 -11.48 -27.06 3.24
N ALA A 59 -12.49 -26.24 3.54
CA ALA A 59 -13.72 -26.16 2.74
C ALA A 59 -13.47 -25.70 1.31
N GLY A 60 -12.68 -24.63 1.12
CA GLY A 60 -12.33 -24.14 -0.22
C GLY A 60 -11.55 -25.18 -1.03
N LEU A 61 -10.56 -25.84 -0.42
CA LEU A 61 -9.82 -26.92 -1.06
C LEU A 61 -10.71 -28.12 -1.41
N HIS A 62 -11.63 -28.49 -0.52
CA HIS A 62 -12.58 -29.57 -0.77
C HIS A 62 -13.47 -29.27 -1.98
N GLN A 63 -13.99 -28.04 -2.08
CA GLN A 63 -14.81 -27.61 -3.20
C GLN A 63 -14.01 -27.59 -4.51
N GLN A 64 -12.77 -27.10 -4.49
CA GLN A 64 -11.89 -27.14 -5.66
C GLN A 64 -11.59 -28.57 -6.11
N ALA A 65 -11.30 -29.48 -5.17
CA ALA A 65 -11.09 -30.90 -5.44
C ALA A 65 -12.32 -31.57 -6.07
N LEU A 66 -13.53 -31.25 -5.59
CA LEU A 66 -14.77 -31.76 -6.19
C LEU A 66 -14.98 -31.26 -7.62
N GLN A 67 -14.62 -30.01 -7.92
CA GLN A 67 -14.77 -29.41 -9.25
C GLN A 67 -13.72 -29.93 -10.25
N SER A 68 -12.48 -30.10 -9.81
CA SER A 68 -11.37 -30.49 -10.67
C SER A 68 -11.15 -32.01 -10.76
N GLY A 69 -11.75 -32.78 -9.85
CA GLY A 69 -11.49 -34.22 -9.68
C GLY A 69 -10.09 -34.53 -9.15
N GLN A 70 -9.36 -33.54 -8.60
CA GLN A 70 -8.01 -33.69 -8.08
C GLN A 70 -7.99 -33.95 -6.56
N SER A 71 -6.89 -34.51 -6.05
CA SER A 71 -6.71 -34.66 -4.60
C SER A 71 -6.39 -33.31 -3.94
N ALA A 72 -6.92 -33.05 -2.75
CA ALA A 72 -6.64 -31.84 -1.98
C ALA A 72 -5.64 -32.11 -0.85
N VAL A 73 -4.66 -31.23 -0.68
CA VAL A 73 -3.66 -31.28 0.39
C VAL A 73 -3.63 -29.96 1.14
N LEU A 74 -3.82 -30.02 2.46
CA LEU A 74 -3.67 -28.86 3.34
C LEU A 74 -2.44 -29.06 4.23
N VAL A 75 -1.41 -28.24 4.01
CA VAL A 75 -0.17 -28.27 4.79
C VAL A 75 -0.29 -27.29 5.95
N LEU A 76 -0.34 -27.82 7.17
CA LEU A 76 -0.36 -27.04 8.40
C LEU A 76 1.08 -26.85 8.88
N GLN A 77 1.61 -25.64 8.78
CA GLN A 77 2.84 -25.31 9.47
C GLN A 77 2.54 -25.10 10.95
N ILE A 78 3.19 -25.90 11.79
CA ILE A 78 2.96 -25.91 13.23
C ILE A 78 4.20 -25.30 13.90
N PRO A 79 4.16 -24.01 14.31
CA PRO A 79 5.24 -23.41 15.08
C PRO A 79 5.24 -23.95 16.52
N PRO A 80 6.37 -23.83 17.25
CA PRO A 80 6.40 -24.15 18.67
C PRO A 80 5.49 -23.21 19.48
N GLY A 81 5.00 -23.72 20.60
CA GLY A 81 4.33 -22.93 21.63
C GLY A 81 3.36 -23.73 22.47
N ALA A 82 2.75 -23.06 23.44
CA ALA A 82 1.85 -23.65 24.41
C ALA A 82 0.44 -23.07 24.24
N GLY A 83 -0.56 -23.93 24.18
CA GLY A 83 -1.97 -23.56 24.06
C GLY A 83 -2.87 -24.43 24.94
N ARG A 84 -4.16 -24.10 24.98
CA ARG A 84 -5.16 -24.89 25.71
C ARG A 84 -5.54 -26.14 24.92
N PHE A 85 -5.67 -27.28 25.62
CA PHE A 85 -6.05 -28.55 24.97
C PHE A 85 -7.44 -28.51 24.30
N GLY A 86 -8.39 -27.74 24.86
CA GLY A 86 -9.72 -27.57 24.27
C GLY A 86 -9.68 -27.10 22.82
N ALA A 87 -8.88 -26.06 22.53
CA ALA A 87 -8.72 -25.54 21.17
C ALA A 87 -8.08 -26.57 20.22
N VAL A 88 -7.14 -27.38 20.73
CA VAL A 88 -6.54 -28.49 19.96
C VAL A 88 -7.61 -29.53 19.60
N ARG A 89 -8.45 -29.92 20.56
CA ARG A 89 -9.53 -30.87 20.33
C ARG A 89 -10.54 -30.35 19.30
N ASP A 90 -10.88 -29.08 19.36
CA ASP A 90 -11.80 -28.43 18.41
C ASP A 90 -11.19 -28.41 16.99
N LEU A 91 -9.91 -28.09 16.84
CA LEU A 91 -9.21 -28.16 15.56
C LEU A 91 -9.16 -29.60 15.01
N ILE A 92 -8.85 -30.58 15.85
CA ILE A 92 -8.83 -32.00 15.46
C ILE A 92 -10.23 -32.43 15.01
N ALA A 93 -11.29 -32.01 15.70
CA ALA A 93 -12.67 -32.28 15.31
C ALA A 93 -12.99 -31.71 13.93
N VAL A 94 -12.56 -30.47 13.64
CA VAL A 94 -12.66 -29.87 12.30
C VAL A 94 -11.91 -30.70 11.26
N MET A 95 -10.63 -31.02 11.49
CA MET A 95 -9.82 -31.81 10.55
C MET A 95 -10.40 -33.21 10.29
N HIS A 96 -11.13 -33.76 11.27
CA HIS A 96 -11.72 -35.09 11.21
C HIS A 96 -13.17 -35.10 10.73
N ALA A 97 -13.76 -33.95 10.42
CA ALA A 97 -15.14 -33.87 9.95
C ALA A 97 -15.31 -34.67 8.62
N PRO A 98 -16.40 -35.46 8.48
CA PRO A 98 -16.62 -36.30 7.30
C PRO A 98 -16.61 -35.54 5.96
N GLN A 99 -17.04 -34.28 5.98
CA GLN A 99 -17.02 -33.39 4.81
C GLN A 99 -15.62 -33.14 4.25
N TYR A 100 -14.56 -33.30 5.05
CA TYR A 100 -13.17 -33.12 4.60
C TYR A 100 -12.45 -34.44 4.35
N ALA A 101 -13.17 -35.56 4.19
CA ALA A 101 -12.57 -36.87 3.96
C ALA A 101 -11.63 -36.93 2.72
N GLN A 102 -11.85 -36.07 1.73
CA GLN A 102 -11.00 -35.96 0.53
C GLN A 102 -9.83 -34.97 0.69
N VAL A 103 -9.73 -34.25 1.82
CA VAL A 103 -8.64 -33.31 2.10
C VAL A 103 -7.59 -34.00 2.96
N ARG A 104 -6.39 -34.14 2.41
CA ARG A 104 -5.24 -34.71 3.12
C ARG A 104 -4.51 -33.63 3.92
N PHE A 105 -4.73 -33.64 5.23
CA PHE A 105 -3.99 -32.79 6.18
C PHE A 105 -2.56 -33.30 6.40
N VAL A 106 -1.56 -32.44 6.20
CA VAL A 106 -0.14 -32.73 6.39
C VAL A 106 0.44 -31.73 7.40
N ALA A 107 1.10 -32.21 8.46
CA ALA A 107 1.82 -31.35 9.38
C ALA A 107 3.22 -31.04 8.84
N TRP A 108 3.63 -29.78 8.86
CA TRP A 108 4.99 -29.33 8.58
C TRP A 108 5.62 -28.74 9.86
N LEU A 109 6.72 -29.35 10.30
CA LEU A 109 7.43 -29.02 11.54
C LEU A 109 8.82 -28.44 11.21
N PRO A 110 8.96 -27.12 11.03
CA PRO A 110 10.27 -26.50 10.75
C PRO A 110 11.17 -26.45 12.00
N GLN A 111 10.59 -26.57 13.20
CA GLN A 111 11.25 -26.48 14.50
C GLN A 111 10.74 -27.59 15.42
N SER A 112 11.44 -27.84 16.53
CA SER A 112 11.00 -28.79 17.55
C SER A 112 9.67 -28.37 18.16
N VAL A 113 8.75 -29.32 18.30
CA VAL A 113 7.41 -29.10 18.84
C VAL A 113 7.09 -30.09 19.94
N SER A 114 6.36 -29.62 20.94
CA SER A 114 5.90 -30.41 22.09
C SER A 114 4.47 -30.01 22.46
N GLY A 115 3.87 -30.72 23.40
CA GLY A 115 2.60 -30.34 24.02
C GLY A 115 1.45 -30.25 23.02
N SER A 116 0.69 -29.14 23.10
CA SER A 116 -0.49 -28.86 22.28
C SER A 116 -0.20 -28.90 20.78
N GLN A 117 0.97 -28.41 20.36
CA GLN A 117 1.32 -28.32 18.95
C GLN A 117 1.67 -29.69 18.37
N LEU A 118 2.34 -30.52 19.15
CA LEU A 118 2.60 -31.91 18.78
C LEU A 118 1.27 -32.70 18.67
N ALA A 119 0.33 -32.51 19.60
CA ALA A 119 -0.99 -33.15 19.53
C ALA A 119 -1.74 -32.84 18.21
N VAL A 120 -1.67 -31.61 17.70
CA VAL A 120 -2.22 -31.27 16.37
C VAL A 120 -1.49 -32.03 15.26
N ALA A 121 -0.15 -32.11 15.31
CA ALA A 121 0.65 -32.82 14.33
C ALA A 121 0.29 -34.33 14.25
N LEU A 122 0.03 -34.96 15.41
CA LEU A 122 -0.37 -36.37 15.49
C LEU A 122 -1.74 -36.66 14.85
N ALA A 123 -2.60 -35.65 14.72
CA ALA A 123 -3.91 -35.79 14.07
C ALA A 123 -3.86 -35.66 12.54
N CYS A 124 -2.72 -35.24 11.97
CA CYS A 124 -2.52 -35.18 10.52
C CYS A 124 -2.31 -36.57 9.90
N HIS A 125 -2.51 -36.66 8.58
CA HIS A 125 -2.27 -37.90 7.82
C HIS A 125 -0.77 -38.19 7.65
N GLU A 126 0.02 -37.12 7.46
CA GLU A 126 1.48 -37.20 7.33
C GLU A 126 2.12 -36.12 8.20
N ILE A 127 3.31 -36.42 8.74
CA ILE A 127 4.17 -35.46 9.43
C ILE A 127 5.44 -35.30 8.61
N VAL A 128 5.68 -34.09 8.12
CA VAL A 128 6.92 -33.68 7.47
C VAL A 128 7.67 -32.80 8.45
N ALA A 129 8.95 -33.07 8.67
CA ALA A 129 9.72 -32.40 9.71
C ALA A 129 11.12 -32.01 9.21
N SER A 130 11.71 -30.97 9.81
CA SER A 130 13.13 -30.68 9.61
C SER A 130 13.98 -31.77 10.26
N GLY A 131 15.08 -32.19 9.62
CA GLY A 131 15.93 -33.28 10.15
C GLY A 131 16.50 -33.00 11.56
N GLN A 132 16.67 -31.72 11.88
CA GLN A 132 17.16 -31.25 13.18
C GLN A 132 16.05 -31.09 14.24
N SER A 133 14.77 -31.24 13.86
CA SER A 133 13.65 -31.03 14.77
C SER A 133 13.40 -32.24 15.68
N GLU A 134 12.90 -31.96 16.88
CA GLU A 134 12.48 -32.96 17.86
C GLU A 134 10.97 -32.89 18.08
N LEU A 135 10.32 -34.05 18.12
CA LEU A 135 8.93 -34.22 18.54
C LEU A 135 8.96 -34.58 20.02
N GLY A 136 8.74 -33.61 20.90
CA GLY A 136 8.97 -33.72 22.34
C GLY A 136 7.80 -34.24 23.16
N ASP A 137 7.78 -33.90 24.45
CA ASP A 137 6.80 -34.35 25.44
C ASP A 137 5.37 -33.87 25.12
N LEU A 138 4.40 -34.78 25.04
CA LEU A 138 2.99 -34.43 24.81
C LEU A 138 2.31 -33.75 26.00
N ARG A 139 2.82 -33.91 27.23
CA ARG A 139 2.28 -33.21 28.42
C ARG A 139 2.86 -31.81 28.59
N GLN A 140 3.91 -31.46 27.87
CA GLN A 140 4.60 -30.19 28.08
C GLN A 140 3.67 -28.99 27.87
N GLY A 141 3.45 -28.23 28.94
CA GLY A 141 2.56 -27.06 28.92
C GLY A 141 1.07 -27.39 28.80
N LEU A 142 0.67 -28.66 28.95
CA LEU A 142 -0.71 -29.13 28.89
C LEU A 142 -1.16 -29.72 30.24
N SER A 143 -2.35 -29.30 30.70
CA SER A 143 -3.07 -30.01 31.76
C SER A 143 -4.05 -30.97 31.10
N LEU A 144 -3.67 -32.25 31.01
CA LEU A 144 -4.51 -33.31 30.44
C LEU A 144 -5.22 -34.06 31.56
N ASP A 145 -6.53 -34.22 31.42
CA ASP A 145 -7.29 -35.17 32.25
C ASP A 145 -7.21 -36.61 31.64
N PRO A 146 -7.63 -37.65 32.38
CA PRO A 146 -7.60 -39.02 31.84
C PRO A 146 -8.44 -39.21 30.56
N GLY A 147 -9.45 -38.38 30.33
CA GLY A 147 -10.27 -38.41 29.12
C GLY A 147 -9.53 -37.83 27.92
N ASP A 148 -8.79 -36.75 28.11
CA ASP A 148 -7.95 -36.11 27.10
C ASP A 148 -6.79 -37.03 26.67
N GLU A 149 -6.19 -37.76 27.62
CA GLU A 149 -5.19 -38.78 27.32
C GLU A 149 -5.76 -39.93 26.49
N GLN A 150 -6.94 -40.43 26.86
CA GLN A 150 -7.63 -41.46 26.07
C GLN A 150 -7.99 -40.95 24.67
N PHE A 151 -8.40 -39.69 24.55
CA PHE A 151 -8.66 -39.05 23.26
C PHE A 151 -7.40 -39.02 22.39
N LEU A 152 -6.24 -38.62 22.93
CA LEU A 152 -4.97 -38.64 22.20
C LEU A 152 -4.60 -40.05 21.75
N VAL A 153 -4.69 -41.03 22.64
CA VAL A 153 -4.39 -42.43 22.30
C VAL A 153 -5.33 -42.94 21.20
N SER A 154 -6.61 -42.54 21.21
CA SER A 154 -7.59 -42.91 20.18
C SER A 154 -7.27 -42.38 18.78
N LEU A 155 -6.36 -41.40 18.65
CA LEU A 155 -5.90 -40.92 17.34
C LEU A 155 -5.16 -42.01 16.56
N ALA A 156 -4.46 -42.92 17.26
CA ALA A 156 -3.78 -44.05 16.63
C ALA A 156 -4.77 -45.03 15.98
N ASP A 157 -5.90 -45.29 16.63
CA ASP A 157 -6.91 -46.25 16.14
C ASP A 157 -7.65 -45.75 14.88
N ARG A 158 -7.63 -44.43 14.63
CA ARG A 158 -8.25 -43.83 13.45
C ARG A 158 -7.44 -44.04 12.16
N GLY A 159 -6.20 -44.52 12.25
CA GLY A 159 -5.42 -45.00 11.10
C GLY A 159 -5.07 -43.96 10.04
N ARG A 160 -5.08 -42.65 10.37
CA ARG A 160 -4.75 -41.57 9.41
C ARG A 160 -3.26 -41.49 9.09
N ASN A 161 -2.41 -41.71 10.09
CA ASN A 161 -0.96 -41.80 9.94
C ASN A 161 -0.52 -43.25 10.20
N ALA A 162 -0.02 -43.93 9.18
CA ALA A 162 0.40 -45.32 9.26
C ALA A 162 1.57 -45.56 10.24
N GLY A 163 2.35 -44.51 10.55
CA GLY A 163 3.47 -44.55 11.49
C GLY A 163 3.08 -44.20 12.93
N LEU A 164 1.79 -43.95 13.22
CA LEU A 164 1.30 -43.62 14.56
C LEU A 164 0.65 -44.84 15.21
N SER A 165 1.15 -45.25 16.38
CA SER A 165 0.56 -46.32 17.19
C SER A 165 0.20 -45.80 18.59
N ALA A 166 -0.70 -46.52 19.26
CA ALA A 166 -1.07 -46.22 20.65
C ALA A 166 0.17 -46.27 21.57
N GLY A 167 1.10 -47.20 21.33
CA GLY A 167 2.36 -47.29 22.06
C GLY A 167 3.26 -46.06 21.89
N VAL A 168 3.35 -45.51 20.68
CA VAL A 168 4.11 -44.26 20.42
C VAL A 168 3.51 -43.10 21.23
N ILE A 169 2.19 -42.92 21.20
CA ILE A 169 1.51 -41.83 21.94
C ILE A 169 1.71 -42.00 23.45
N ARG A 170 1.56 -43.22 23.98
CA ARG A 170 1.80 -43.49 25.40
C ARG A 170 3.23 -43.20 25.81
N SER A 171 4.21 -43.53 24.96
CA SER A 171 5.62 -43.19 25.24
C SER A 171 5.89 -41.68 25.22
N LEU A 172 5.10 -40.89 24.51
CA LEU A 172 5.21 -39.43 24.52
C LEU A 172 4.46 -38.78 25.68
N LEU A 173 3.46 -39.47 26.26
CA LEU A 173 2.69 -39.03 27.43
C LEU A 173 3.35 -39.44 28.75
N ASP A 174 4.07 -40.55 28.78
CA ASP A 174 4.67 -41.09 30.00
C ASP A 174 6.17 -41.36 29.80
N PRO A 175 7.06 -40.65 30.53
CA PRO A 175 8.50 -40.94 30.50
C PRO A 175 8.85 -42.36 30.96
N ALA A 176 8.02 -43.01 31.78
CA ALA A 176 8.24 -44.38 32.25
C ALA A 176 7.91 -45.44 31.17
N ALA A 177 7.10 -45.11 30.17
CA ALA A 177 6.67 -46.05 29.14
C ALA A 177 7.74 -46.24 28.04
N ALA A 178 8.56 -47.29 28.15
CA ALA A 178 9.50 -47.65 27.09
C ALA A 178 8.80 -47.90 25.74
N LEU A 179 9.44 -47.53 24.63
CA LEU A 179 8.94 -47.79 23.28
C LEU A 179 9.82 -48.83 22.60
N GLN A 180 9.19 -49.87 22.07
CA GLN A 180 9.86 -50.97 21.38
C GLN A 180 9.27 -51.18 20.00
N ARG A 181 10.13 -51.50 19.02
CA ARG A 181 9.77 -51.91 17.68
C ARG A 181 9.72 -53.43 17.62
N ALA A 182 8.52 -53.98 17.52
CA ALA A 182 8.28 -55.42 17.37
C ALA A 182 7.95 -55.76 15.92
N VAL A 183 8.65 -56.73 15.34
CA VAL A 183 8.33 -57.28 14.02
C VAL A 183 7.56 -58.58 14.22
N LEU A 184 6.30 -58.59 13.79
CA LEU A 184 5.39 -59.71 13.92
C LEU A 184 5.23 -60.43 12.58
N ARG A 185 4.95 -61.73 12.60
CA ARG A 185 4.50 -62.46 11.41
C ARG A 185 2.97 -62.55 11.43
N ASP A 186 2.30 -62.09 10.37
CA ASP A 186 0.86 -62.21 10.22
C ASP A 186 0.45 -63.64 9.83
N ALA A 187 -0.85 -63.95 9.91
CA ALA A 187 -1.39 -65.27 9.55
C ALA A 187 -1.16 -65.65 8.07
N ALA A 188 -0.81 -64.68 7.21
CA ALA A 188 -0.47 -64.88 5.81
C ALA A 188 1.07 -64.97 5.58
N GLY A 189 1.87 -65.01 6.64
CA GLY A 189 3.33 -65.12 6.59
C GLY A 189 4.06 -63.80 6.32
N ARG A 190 3.35 -62.66 6.21
CA ARG A 190 3.95 -61.33 5.97
C ARG A 190 4.46 -60.73 7.26
N GLN A 191 5.55 -59.99 7.18
CA GLN A 191 6.09 -59.26 8.32
C GLN A 191 5.34 -57.94 8.52
N LYS A 192 4.91 -57.67 9.76
CA LYS A 192 4.27 -56.42 10.16
C LYS A 192 5.03 -55.81 11.33
N THR A 193 5.57 -54.62 11.12
CA THR A 193 6.21 -53.84 12.18
C THR A 193 5.15 -53.12 13.02
N GLN A 194 5.26 -53.20 14.34
CA GLN A 194 4.43 -52.44 15.28
C GLN A 194 5.32 -51.78 16.34
N PHE A 195 4.93 -50.58 16.76
CA PHE A 195 5.58 -49.85 17.83
C PHE A 195 4.71 -49.96 19.07
N VAL A 196 5.21 -50.63 20.10
CA VAL A 196 4.45 -51.03 21.28
C VAL A 196 5.19 -50.66 22.55
N THR A 197 4.45 -50.41 23.60
CA THR A 197 4.98 -50.33 24.97
C THR A 197 5.33 -51.72 25.50
N GLU A 198 6.08 -51.77 26.60
CA GLU A 198 6.44 -53.05 27.23
C GLU A 198 5.21 -53.86 27.64
N ASP A 199 4.18 -53.21 28.19
CA ASP A 199 2.93 -53.86 28.59
C ASP A 199 2.13 -54.39 27.38
N GLU A 200 2.09 -53.65 26.27
CA GLU A 200 1.49 -54.09 25.02
C GLU A 200 2.24 -55.27 24.40
N LEU A 201 3.58 -55.27 24.48
CA LEU A 201 4.39 -56.40 24.02
C LEU A 201 4.09 -57.67 24.82
N ARG A 202 3.99 -57.57 26.15
CA ARG A 202 3.56 -58.70 27.00
C ARG A 202 2.17 -59.20 26.61
N GLY A 203 1.25 -58.29 26.29
CA GLY A 203 -0.07 -58.63 25.75
C GLY A 203 0.00 -59.42 24.43
N LEU A 204 0.84 -59.00 23.48
CA LEU A 204 1.04 -59.72 22.22
C LEU A 204 1.65 -61.12 22.42
N GLN A 205 2.57 -61.26 23.36
CA GLN A 205 3.14 -62.55 23.76
C GLN A 205 2.09 -63.47 24.37
N ALA A 206 1.23 -62.95 25.25
CA ALA A 206 0.13 -63.70 25.85
C ALA A 206 -0.90 -64.18 24.81
N GLN A 207 -1.08 -63.41 23.74
CA GLN A 207 -1.95 -63.76 22.60
C GLN A 207 -1.26 -64.69 21.58
N GLN A 208 -0.07 -65.22 21.88
CA GLN A 208 0.70 -66.16 21.04
C GLN A 208 1.03 -65.64 19.63
N HIS A 209 1.22 -64.33 19.45
CA HIS A 209 1.72 -63.80 18.19
C HIS A 209 3.18 -64.20 17.97
N GLU A 210 3.55 -64.57 16.74
CA GLU A 210 4.94 -64.88 16.38
C GLU A 210 5.75 -63.58 16.26
N ILE A 211 6.59 -63.30 17.26
CA ILE A 211 7.47 -62.14 17.31
C ILE A 211 8.84 -62.55 16.75
N LEU A 212 9.23 -61.94 15.62
CA LEU A 212 10.48 -62.22 14.93
C LEU A 212 11.67 -61.47 15.54
N SER A 213 11.45 -60.21 15.92
CA SER A 213 12.47 -59.38 16.56
C SER A 213 11.83 -58.26 17.38
N VAL A 214 12.53 -57.84 18.43
CA VAL A 214 12.20 -56.68 19.25
C VAL A 214 13.43 -55.81 19.36
N GLN A 215 13.28 -54.53 19.06
CA GLN A 215 14.33 -53.53 19.21
C GLN A 215 13.84 -52.40 20.09
N GLU A 216 14.61 -52.05 21.11
CA GLU A 216 14.32 -50.86 21.92
C GLU A 216 14.55 -49.59 21.09
N ILE A 217 13.53 -48.73 21.03
CA ILE A 217 13.60 -47.40 20.40
C ILE A 217 13.83 -46.33 21.46
N ARG A 218 13.20 -46.49 22.63
CA ARG A 218 13.33 -45.58 23.78
C ARG A 218 13.23 -46.35 25.09
N ALA A 219 14.23 -46.19 25.96
CA ALA A 219 14.25 -46.79 27.28
C ALA A 219 13.30 -46.08 28.26
N ALA A 220 12.79 -46.82 29.24
CA ALA A 220 12.00 -46.27 30.33
C ALA A 220 12.82 -45.24 31.15
N GLY A 221 12.18 -44.14 31.54
CA GLY A 221 12.81 -43.08 32.33
C GLY A 221 13.63 -42.07 31.53
N THR A 222 13.71 -42.21 30.19
CA THR A 222 14.32 -41.19 29.33
C THR A 222 13.32 -40.07 29.01
N ALA A 223 13.82 -38.88 28.67
CA ALA A 223 12.97 -37.75 28.30
C ALA A 223 12.03 -38.15 27.14
N PRO A 224 10.73 -37.81 27.21
CA PRO A 224 9.78 -38.13 26.15
C PRO A 224 10.06 -37.25 24.93
N GLY A 225 10.44 -37.91 23.83
CA GLY A 225 10.60 -37.27 22.54
C GLY A 225 11.40 -38.09 21.54
N PHE A 226 11.31 -37.71 20.27
CA PHE A 226 12.03 -38.35 19.16
C PHE A 226 12.63 -37.32 18.21
N ASN A 227 13.89 -37.52 17.84
CA ASN A 227 14.49 -36.79 16.73
C ASN A 227 13.83 -37.22 15.40
N ALA A 228 13.53 -36.25 14.54
CA ALA A 228 12.79 -36.48 13.30
C ALA A 228 13.49 -37.45 12.32
N GLU A 229 14.81 -37.36 12.17
CA GLU A 229 15.58 -38.28 11.30
C GLU A 229 15.51 -39.73 11.80
N ARG A 230 15.63 -39.93 13.11
CA ARG A 230 15.51 -41.26 13.72
C ARG A 230 14.09 -41.81 13.60
N ALA A 231 13.07 -40.98 13.80
CA ALA A 231 11.68 -41.40 13.66
C ALA A 231 11.36 -41.84 12.23
N GLN A 232 11.78 -41.04 11.24
CA GLN A 232 11.58 -41.33 9.82
C GLN A 232 12.32 -42.60 9.38
N SER A 233 13.60 -42.73 9.74
CA SER A 233 14.40 -43.91 9.36
C SER A 233 13.95 -45.20 10.05
N ALA A 234 13.40 -45.11 11.25
CA ALA A 234 12.82 -46.24 11.96
C ALA A 234 11.41 -46.62 11.45
N GLY A 235 10.74 -45.70 10.74
CA GLY A 235 9.42 -45.91 10.12
C GLY A 235 8.23 -45.59 11.02
N PHE A 236 8.34 -44.63 11.95
CA PHE A 236 7.25 -44.16 12.80
C PHE A 236 7.15 -42.63 12.87
N LEU A 237 5.96 -42.10 13.17
CA LEU A 237 5.61 -40.67 13.26
C LEU A 237 5.87 -39.84 12.01
N VAL A 238 7.14 -39.61 11.68
CA VAL A 238 7.62 -38.73 10.61
C VAL A 238 7.62 -39.48 9.28
N THR A 239 6.84 -38.98 8.34
CA THR A 239 6.71 -39.58 7.01
C THR A 239 7.84 -39.15 6.09
N ARG A 240 8.27 -37.88 6.17
CA ARG A 240 9.27 -37.27 5.28
C ARG A 240 10.09 -36.20 6.00
N LEU A 241 11.28 -35.94 5.46
CA LEU A 241 12.13 -34.84 5.90
C LEU A 241 12.19 -33.76 4.82
N ALA A 242 12.08 -32.50 5.22
CA ALA A 242 12.23 -31.35 4.34
C ALA A 242 13.02 -30.25 5.05
N ALA A 243 13.70 -29.39 4.30
CA ALA A 243 14.45 -28.27 4.89
C ALA A 243 13.60 -26.99 5.01
N ASP A 244 12.72 -26.75 4.03
CA ASP A 244 11.88 -25.57 3.94
C ASP A 244 10.52 -25.89 3.28
N ARG A 245 9.63 -24.89 3.20
CA ARG A 245 8.30 -25.06 2.59
C ARG A 245 8.36 -25.41 1.11
N ALA A 246 9.35 -24.91 0.38
CA ALA A 246 9.47 -25.17 -1.05
C ALA A 246 9.83 -26.63 -1.30
N GLU A 247 10.67 -27.21 -0.44
CA GLU A 247 10.96 -28.64 -0.39
C GLU A 247 9.71 -29.46 -0.06
N VAL A 248 8.93 -29.06 0.94
CA VAL A 248 7.64 -29.71 1.26
C VAL A 248 6.71 -29.70 0.04
N ALA A 249 6.51 -28.53 -0.58
CA ALA A 249 5.66 -28.41 -1.76
C ALA A 249 6.15 -29.32 -2.91
N ARG A 250 7.47 -29.43 -3.13
CA ARG A 250 8.04 -30.31 -4.16
C ARG A 250 7.79 -31.78 -3.86
N GLN A 251 8.06 -32.22 -2.62
CA GLN A 251 7.86 -33.62 -2.21
C GLN A 251 6.39 -34.03 -2.21
N LEU A 252 5.49 -33.08 -1.93
CA LEU A 252 4.04 -33.28 -1.97
C LEU A 252 3.42 -33.04 -3.35
N ARG A 253 4.24 -32.70 -4.37
CA ARG A 253 3.80 -32.41 -5.74
C ARG A 253 2.75 -31.29 -5.80
N LEU A 254 2.95 -30.21 -5.05
CA LEU A 254 2.06 -29.04 -5.00
C LEU A 254 2.57 -27.92 -5.93
N ALA A 255 1.64 -27.22 -6.58
CA ALA A 255 1.97 -26.07 -7.43
C ALA A 255 2.63 -24.93 -6.61
N PRO A 256 3.52 -24.10 -7.19
CA PRO A 256 4.17 -22.99 -6.47
C PRO A 256 3.20 -22.03 -5.77
N GLU A 257 2.01 -21.85 -6.36
CA GLU A 257 0.93 -21.01 -5.85
C GLU A 257 0.37 -21.50 -4.51
N SER A 258 0.56 -22.79 -4.18
CA SER A 258 0.14 -23.39 -2.90
C SER A 258 0.89 -22.80 -1.70
N LEU A 259 2.12 -22.31 -1.91
CA LEU A 259 2.94 -21.68 -0.88
C LEU A 259 2.35 -20.36 -0.38
N ARG A 260 1.36 -19.79 -1.09
CA ARG A 260 0.60 -18.64 -0.62
C ARG A 260 -0.29 -19.09 0.53
N GLU A 261 -0.03 -18.51 1.71
CA GLU A 261 -0.93 -18.63 2.84
C GLU A 261 -2.13 -17.71 2.63
N PRO A 262 -3.37 -18.22 2.75
CA PRO A 262 -4.48 -17.33 3.05
C PRO A 262 -4.17 -16.69 4.40
N THR A 263 -4.36 -15.40 4.59
CA THR A 263 -4.21 -14.75 5.89
C THR A 263 -5.59 -14.27 6.29
N VAL A 264 -6.21 -14.96 7.24
CA VAL A 264 -7.45 -14.46 7.84
C VAL A 264 -7.05 -13.35 8.80
N ALA A 265 -7.61 -12.16 8.61
CA ALA A 265 -7.45 -11.05 9.54
C ALA A 265 -7.85 -11.55 10.93
N GLY A 266 -6.92 -11.52 11.88
CA GLY A 266 -7.10 -12.08 13.21
C GLY A 266 -8.01 -11.23 14.07
N GLY A 267 -9.26 -10.98 13.68
CA GLY A 267 -10.22 -10.16 14.44
C GLY A 267 -9.76 -8.73 14.76
N GLY A 268 -8.58 -8.30 14.30
CA GLY A 268 -8.01 -6.99 14.58
C GLY A 268 -8.61 -5.87 13.75
N LEU A 269 -8.02 -4.68 13.90
CA LEU A 269 -8.55 -3.47 13.29
C LEU A 269 -8.46 -3.55 11.77
N VAL A 270 -9.63 -3.70 11.10
CA VAL A 270 -9.73 -3.63 9.63
C VAL A 270 -10.14 -2.25 9.15
N ARG A 271 -9.57 -1.80 8.02
CA ARG A 271 -9.92 -0.52 7.37
C ARG A 271 -10.14 -0.73 5.87
N ILE A 272 -11.12 -0.02 5.30
CA ILE A 272 -11.40 -0.06 3.86
C ILE A 272 -10.92 1.24 3.22
N LEU A 273 -10.03 1.12 2.23
CA LEU A 273 -9.59 2.19 1.34
C LEU A 273 -10.29 2.04 -0.02
N GLU A 274 -11.12 3.02 -0.39
CA GLU A 274 -11.90 2.96 -1.62
C GLU A 274 -11.21 3.75 -2.75
N LEU A 275 -10.77 3.04 -3.78
CA LEU A 275 -10.15 3.58 -4.99
C LEU A 275 -11.13 3.46 -6.16
N LYS A 276 -11.85 4.56 -6.44
CA LYS A 276 -12.87 4.64 -7.50
C LYS A 276 -12.53 5.63 -8.60
N GLY A 277 -12.95 5.29 -9.82
CA GLY A 277 -12.78 6.14 -11.00
C GLY A 277 -11.33 6.12 -11.51
N MET A 278 -10.96 7.12 -12.33
CA MET A 278 -9.60 7.20 -12.89
C MET A 278 -8.56 7.42 -11.79
N LEU A 279 -7.59 6.50 -11.71
CA LEU A 279 -6.51 6.60 -10.73
C LEU A 279 -5.47 7.61 -11.22
N GLY A 280 -5.37 8.73 -10.53
CA GLY A 280 -4.42 9.80 -10.85
C GLY A 280 -3.64 10.28 -9.63
N ARG A 281 -2.93 11.40 -9.79
CA ARG A 281 -2.08 11.96 -8.73
C ARG A 281 -2.80 12.18 -7.40
N ALA A 282 -4.05 12.66 -7.44
CA ALA A 282 -4.86 12.88 -6.24
C ALA A 282 -5.17 11.56 -5.51
N THR A 283 -5.53 10.52 -6.26
CA THR A 283 -5.79 9.18 -5.74
C THR A 283 -4.54 8.59 -5.10
N ARG A 284 -3.37 8.77 -5.73
CA ARG A 284 -2.09 8.37 -5.15
C ARG A 284 -1.83 9.07 -3.83
N ASP A 285 -1.87 10.40 -3.82
CA ASP A 285 -1.59 11.20 -2.61
C ASP A 285 -2.51 10.79 -1.47
N PHE A 286 -3.79 10.60 -1.76
CA PHE A 286 -4.79 10.11 -0.83
C PHE A 286 -4.46 8.69 -0.32
N ALA A 287 -4.26 7.73 -1.21
CA ALA A 287 -3.95 6.34 -0.84
C ALA A 287 -2.67 6.24 -0.01
N THR A 288 -1.60 6.94 -0.39
CA THR A 288 -0.33 6.95 0.37
C THR A 288 -0.53 7.50 1.78
N ARG A 289 -1.34 8.56 1.96
CA ARG A 289 -1.67 9.09 3.29
C ARG A 289 -2.46 8.09 4.12
N GLU A 290 -3.50 7.49 3.55
CA GLU A 290 -4.36 6.55 4.25
C GLU A 290 -3.64 5.24 4.60
N ILE A 291 -2.75 4.75 3.74
CA ILE A 291 -1.88 3.60 4.05
C ILE A 291 -0.95 3.94 5.22
N ARG A 292 -0.31 5.12 5.21
CA ARG A 292 0.55 5.56 6.33
C ARG A 292 -0.25 5.68 7.63
N ARG A 293 -1.48 6.19 7.55
CA ARG A 293 -2.37 6.31 8.70
C ARG A 293 -2.80 4.95 9.23
N ALA A 294 -3.13 4.02 8.35
CA ALA A 294 -3.45 2.64 8.71
C ALA A 294 -2.28 1.99 9.45
N LYS A 295 -1.04 2.19 8.98
CA LYS A 295 0.17 1.74 9.68
C LYS A 295 0.32 2.38 11.07
N ALA A 296 0.15 3.70 11.17
CA ALA A 296 0.25 4.42 12.44
C ALA A 296 -0.82 3.96 13.47
N ASP A 297 -2.02 3.67 12.99
CA ASP A 297 -3.15 3.19 13.80
C ASP A 297 -3.07 1.69 14.12
N ARG A 298 -2.00 1.00 13.69
CA ARG A 298 -1.81 -0.46 13.83
C ARG A 298 -2.99 -1.27 13.29
N VAL A 299 -3.51 -0.86 12.14
CA VAL A 299 -4.46 -1.65 11.34
C VAL A 299 -3.79 -2.97 10.97
N GLU A 300 -4.46 -4.09 11.20
CA GLU A 300 -3.94 -5.42 10.82
C GLU A 300 -4.28 -5.75 9.37
N THR A 301 -5.43 -5.30 8.88
CA THR A 301 -5.88 -5.57 7.52
C THR A 301 -6.42 -4.32 6.83
N LEU A 302 -5.83 -3.99 5.69
CA LEU A 302 -6.29 -2.95 4.78
C LEU A 302 -6.99 -3.60 3.59
N VAL A 303 -8.31 -3.44 3.51
CA VAL A 303 -9.09 -3.82 2.33
C VAL A 303 -9.01 -2.67 1.32
N VAL A 304 -8.35 -2.90 0.20
CA VAL A 304 -8.25 -1.95 -0.91
C VAL A 304 -9.36 -2.26 -1.91
N GLN A 305 -10.46 -1.52 -1.82
CA GLN A 305 -11.57 -1.66 -2.75
C GLN A 305 -11.22 -0.93 -4.06
N VAL A 306 -11.08 -1.67 -5.15
CA VAL A 306 -10.73 -1.13 -6.47
C VAL A 306 -11.92 -1.28 -7.42
N ASP A 307 -12.38 -0.15 -7.95
CA ASP A 307 -13.48 -0.09 -8.91
C ASP A 307 -13.16 1.01 -9.93
N SER A 308 -12.37 0.61 -10.93
CA SER A 308 -11.70 1.49 -11.88
C SER A 308 -11.45 0.79 -13.21
N THR A 309 -11.62 1.54 -14.31
CA THR A 309 -11.35 1.10 -15.68
C THR A 309 -10.00 1.61 -16.21
N GLY A 310 -9.18 2.23 -15.36
CA GLY A 310 -7.85 2.69 -15.75
C GLY A 310 -7.31 3.86 -14.91
N GLY A 311 -6.21 4.44 -15.37
CA GLY A 311 -5.52 5.51 -14.66
C GLY A 311 -4.18 5.84 -15.28
N ASP A 312 -3.45 6.74 -14.64
CA ASP A 312 -2.06 7.01 -14.98
C ASP A 312 -1.20 5.79 -14.63
N LEU A 313 -0.45 5.31 -15.62
CA LEU A 313 0.33 4.07 -15.52
C LEU A 313 1.41 4.16 -14.43
N ALA A 314 2.10 5.30 -14.33
CA ALA A 314 3.15 5.51 -13.33
C ALA A 314 2.55 5.57 -11.92
N VAL A 315 1.41 6.23 -11.76
CA VAL A 315 0.66 6.25 -10.49
C VAL A 315 0.26 4.84 -10.05
N CYS A 316 -0.24 4.01 -10.97
CA CYS A 316 -0.66 2.66 -10.64
C CYS A 316 0.54 1.76 -10.29
N GLN A 317 1.67 1.91 -10.98
CA GLN A 317 2.94 1.24 -10.64
C GLN A 317 3.43 1.62 -9.23
N GLU A 318 3.44 2.91 -8.90
CA GLU A 318 3.82 3.41 -7.57
C GLU A 318 2.93 2.82 -6.46
N LEU A 319 1.61 2.81 -6.67
CA LEU A 319 0.66 2.26 -5.69
C LEU A 319 0.79 0.75 -5.54
N ALA A 320 0.99 0.02 -6.64
CA ALA A 320 1.19 -1.42 -6.63
C ALA A 320 2.45 -1.81 -5.83
N MET A 321 3.57 -1.11 -6.03
CA MET A 321 4.78 -1.33 -5.24
C MET A 321 4.57 -0.99 -3.77
N LEU A 322 3.94 0.15 -3.47
CA LEU A 322 3.63 0.55 -2.09
C LEU A 322 2.81 -0.53 -1.35
N LEU A 323 1.83 -1.13 -2.01
CA LEU A 323 1.01 -2.19 -1.44
C LEU A 323 1.77 -3.52 -1.32
N ALA A 324 2.61 -3.84 -2.30
CA ALA A 324 3.44 -5.06 -2.29
C ALA A 324 4.46 -5.06 -1.15
N GLU A 325 5.07 -3.91 -0.84
CA GLU A 325 6.06 -3.77 0.23
C GLU A 325 5.42 -3.73 1.63
N THR A 326 4.16 -3.32 1.73
CA THR A 326 3.47 -3.06 3.00
C THR A 326 3.22 -4.31 3.86
N ASP A 327 3.16 -5.49 3.25
CA ASP A 327 2.95 -6.77 3.97
C ASP A 327 4.12 -7.10 4.92
N SER A 328 5.33 -6.62 4.59
CA SER A 328 6.52 -6.84 5.43
C SER A 328 6.48 -6.10 6.77
N GLU A 329 5.52 -5.18 6.96
CA GLU A 329 5.38 -4.30 8.13
C GLU A 329 4.10 -4.57 8.96
N GLN A 330 3.60 -5.81 9.00
CA GLN A 330 2.41 -6.22 9.77
C GLN A 330 1.06 -5.64 9.29
N LEU A 331 1.01 -5.00 8.12
CA LEU A 331 -0.24 -4.53 7.52
C LEU A 331 -0.62 -5.43 6.33
N HIS A 332 -1.57 -6.32 6.54
CA HIS A 332 -2.06 -7.23 5.51
C HIS A 332 -2.94 -6.50 4.48
N THR A 333 -2.78 -6.78 3.19
CA THR A 333 -3.51 -6.08 2.11
C THR A 333 -4.42 -7.02 1.33
N VAL A 334 -5.72 -6.73 1.31
CA VAL A 334 -6.73 -7.50 0.57
C VAL A 334 -7.33 -6.61 -0.52
N ALA A 335 -7.13 -6.93 -1.78
CA ALA A 335 -7.85 -6.27 -2.87
C ALA A 335 -9.28 -6.79 -2.96
N TRP A 336 -10.24 -5.88 -3.02
CA TRP A 336 -11.65 -6.18 -3.25
C TRP A 336 -12.12 -5.52 -4.54
N ILE A 337 -12.55 -6.32 -5.52
CA ILE A 337 -13.02 -5.85 -6.83
C ILE A 337 -14.52 -6.14 -6.97
N PRO A 338 -15.41 -5.19 -6.66
CA PRO A 338 -16.84 -5.41 -6.77
C PRO A 338 -17.35 -5.41 -8.23
N ARG A 339 -16.64 -4.75 -9.16
CA ARG A 339 -17.09 -4.60 -10.56
C ARG A 339 -15.96 -4.72 -11.58
N THR A 340 -14.96 -3.85 -11.51
CA THR A 340 -13.90 -3.82 -12.52
C THR A 340 -12.63 -3.23 -11.95
N ALA A 341 -11.50 -3.85 -12.29
CA ALA A 341 -10.16 -3.34 -12.09
C ALA A 341 -9.37 -3.61 -13.37
N THR A 342 -9.68 -2.83 -14.41
CA THR A 342 -9.08 -2.98 -15.74
C THR A 342 -8.11 -1.85 -16.07
N GLY A 343 -7.31 -2.03 -17.11
CA GLY A 343 -6.31 -1.03 -17.50
C GLY A 343 -5.16 -0.95 -16.49
N ALA A 344 -4.58 0.24 -16.33
CA ALA A 344 -3.51 0.46 -15.35
C ALA A 344 -3.91 0.11 -13.90
N ALA A 345 -5.21 0.20 -13.57
CA ALA A 345 -5.71 -0.11 -12.23
C ALA A 345 -5.53 -1.59 -11.84
N ALA A 346 -5.47 -2.51 -12.82
CA ALA A 346 -5.22 -3.92 -12.58
C ALA A 346 -3.86 -4.17 -11.90
N MET A 347 -2.88 -3.28 -12.11
CA MET A 347 -1.56 -3.34 -11.49
C MET A 347 -1.63 -3.11 -9.98
N VAL A 348 -2.49 -2.17 -9.53
CA VAL A 348 -2.69 -1.88 -8.10
C VAL A 348 -3.20 -3.12 -7.36
N VAL A 349 -4.13 -3.85 -7.99
CA VAL A 349 -4.66 -5.11 -7.47
C VAL A 349 -3.56 -6.18 -7.40
N ALA A 350 -2.70 -6.27 -8.43
CA ALA A 350 -1.59 -7.23 -8.45
C ALA A 350 -0.58 -7.00 -7.31
N GLY A 351 -0.49 -5.79 -6.75
CA GLY A 351 0.33 -5.49 -5.59
C GLY A 351 -0.21 -5.99 -4.24
N CYS A 352 -1.52 -6.26 -4.12
CA CYS A 352 -2.13 -6.71 -2.86
C CYS A 352 -1.76 -8.16 -2.50
N ALA A 353 -1.92 -8.56 -1.24
CA ALA A 353 -1.57 -9.90 -0.73
C ALA A 353 -2.59 -10.93 -1.19
N GLU A 354 -3.85 -10.58 -0.96
CA GLU A 354 -4.99 -11.35 -1.40
C GLU A 354 -5.81 -10.55 -2.38
N ILE A 355 -6.52 -11.27 -3.26
CA ILE A 355 -7.38 -10.67 -4.26
C ILE A 355 -8.70 -11.41 -4.18
N VAL A 356 -9.79 -10.65 -3.99
CA VAL A 356 -11.16 -11.13 -3.98
C VAL A 356 -11.95 -10.32 -4.99
N LEU A 357 -12.68 -11.00 -5.87
CA LEU A 357 -13.52 -10.40 -6.89
C LEU A 357 -14.97 -10.79 -6.67
N SER A 358 -15.90 -9.97 -7.17
CA SER A 358 -17.25 -10.47 -7.45
C SER A 358 -17.26 -11.45 -8.62
N PRO A 359 -18.20 -12.42 -8.67
CA PRO A 359 -18.16 -13.49 -9.68
C PRO A 359 -18.05 -12.98 -11.13
N ALA A 360 -18.76 -11.89 -11.44
CA ALA A 360 -18.77 -11.24 -12.75
C ALA A 360 -17.80 -10.05 -12.85
N ALA A 361 -16.99 -9.78 -11.83
CA ALA A 361 -16.07 -8.64 -11.88
C ALA A 361 -14.88 -8.93 -12.78
N GLU A 362 -14.37 -7.89 -13.44
CA GLU A 362 -13.28 -7.97 -14.43
C GLU A 362 -11.95 -7.49 -13.86
N TRP A 363 -10.85 -8.19 -14.18
CA TRP A 363 -9.49 -7.81 -13.79
C TRP A 363 -8.47 -8.17 -14.87
N GLY A 364 -7.69 -7.18 -15.31
CA GLY A 364 -6.67 -7.34 -16.35
C GLY A 364 -6.72 -6.24 -17.40
N GLY A 365 -6.32 -6.53 -18.64
CA GLY A 365 -6.43 -5.58 -19.74
C GLY A 365 -5.52 -4.36 -19.62
N ILE A 366 -4.27 -4.53 -19.18
CA ILE A 366 -3.31 -3.45 -18.90
C ILE A 366 -2.74 -2.89 -20.22
N PRO A 367 -2.97 -1.62 -20.55
CA PRO A 367 -2.40 -1.02 -21.75
C PRO A 367 -0.92 -0.67 -21.53
N ASN A 368 -0.16 -0.65 -22.62
CA ASN A 368 1.22 -0.16 -22.61
C ASN A 368 1.30 1.38 -22.47
N ALA A 369 0.22 2.10 -22.80
CA ALA A 369 0.00 3.54 -22.53
C ALA A 369 1.21 4.47 -22.81
N GLY A 370 1.97 4.21 -23.88
CA GLY A 370 3.14 5.01 -24.28
C GLY A 370 4.47 4.60 -23.64
N GLN A 371 4.47 3.65 -22.70
CA GLN A 371 5.68 2.96 -22.24
C GLN A 371 6.03 1.78 -23.16
N PRO A 372 7.31 1.40 -23.28
CA PRO A 372 7.68 0.20 -24.01
C PRO A 372 7.01 -1.01 -23.33
N PRO A 373 6.34 -1.91 -24.08
CA PRO A 373 5.65 -3.07 -23.50
C PRO A 373 6.53 -3.91 -22.58
N ALA A 374 7.81 -4.04 -22.92
CA ALA A 374 8.81 -4.73 -22.11
C ALA A 374 8.94 -4.17 -20.67
N ALA A 375 8.80 -2.86 -20.47
CA ALA A 375 8.89 -2.26 -19.14
C ALA A 375 7.66 -2.60 -18.27
N VAL A 376 6.46 -2.57 -18.87
CA VAL A 376 5.22 -2.94 -18.17
C VAL A 376 5.22 -4.44 -17.85
N MET A 377 5.68 -5.27 -18.79
CA MET A 377 5.87 -6.71 -18.57
C MET A 377 6.85 -6.97 -17.42
N GLN A 378 8.03 -6.35 -17.44
CA GLN A 378 9.03 -6.49 -16.37
C GLN A 378 8.48 -6.08 -15.00
N PHE A 379 7.70 -5.00 -14.94
CA PHE A 379 7.01 -4.59 -13.72
C PHE A 379 6.05 -5.69 -13.23
N MET A 380 5.22 -6.24 -14.11
CA MET A 380 4.27 -7.29 -13.74
C MET A 380 4.99 -8.57 -13.30
N THR A 381 6.08 -8.97 -13.97
CA THR A 381 6.92 -10.10 -13.57
C THR A 381 7.55 -9.88 -12.18
N SER A 382 8.09 -8.70 -11.91
CA SER A 382 8.65 -8.39 -10.58
C SER A 382 7.58 -8.41 -9.49
N THR A 383 6.39 -7.87 -9.76
CA THR A 383 5.24 -7.90 -8.84
C THR A 383 4.76 -9.34 -8.62
N ALA A 384 4.72 -10.15 -9.67
CA ALA A 384 4.36 -11.57 -9.59
C ALA A 384 5.30 -12.34 -8.65
N ARG A 385 6.61 -12.15 -8.80
CA ARG A 385 7.62 -12.75 -7.93
C ARG A 385 7.49 -12.30 -6.48
N LEU A 386 7.36 -10.99 -6.25
CA LEU A 386 7.20 -10.43 -4.91
C LEU A 386 5.97 -10.97 -4.19
N ARG A 387 4.90 -11.34 -4.93
CA ARG A 387 3.65 -11.86 -4.37
C ARG A 387 3.39 -13.34 -4.63
N ASN A 388 4.40 -14.08 -5.08
CA ASN A 388 4.32 -15.51 -5.40
C ASN A 388 3.13 -15.88 -6.32
N ARG A 389 2.93 -15.11 -7.39
CA ARG A 389 1.91 -15.33 -8.43
C ARG A 389 2.53 -15.83 -9.73
N SER A 390 1.73 -16.47 -10.58
CA SER A 390 2.17 -16.90 -11.92
C SER A 390 2.60 -15.69 -12.73
N GLU A 391 3.87 -15.67 -13.14
CA GLU A 391 4.45 -14.63 -13.99
C GLU A 391 3.73 -14.61 -15.35
N GLY A 392 3.53 -15.77 -15.97
CA GLY A 392 2.82 -15.88 -17.25
C GLY A 392 1.39 -15.35 -17.24
N LEU A 393 0.59 -15.64 -16.21
CA LEU A 393 -0.78 -15.12 -16.15
C LEU A 393 -0.84 -13.60 -15.97
N LEU A 394 0.08 -13.00 -15.20
CA LEU A 394 0.16 -11.55 -15.04
C LEU A 394 0.68 -10.88 -16.32
N GLN A 395 1.58 -11.53 -17.05
CA GLN A 395 2.04 -11.09 -18.36
C GLN A 395 0.92 -11.14 -19.42
N ALA A 396 0.08 -12.16 -19.39
CA ALA A 396 -1.09 -12.26 -20.26
C ALA A 396 -2.04 -11.06 -20.10
N MET A 397 -2.13 -10.47 -18.89
CA MET A 397 -2.91 -9.27 -18.64
C MET A 397 -2.33 -8.00 -19.28
N VAL A 398 -1.09 -8.02 -19.77
CA VAL A 398 -0.45 -6.88 -20.46
C VAL A 398 -0.41 -7.11 -21.96
N SER A 399 -0.15 -8.34 -22.39
CA SER A 399 -0.06 -8.69 -23.80
C SER A 399 -0.38 -10.16 -24.03
N GLY A 400 -1.27 -10.44 -24.98
CA GLY A 400 -1.50 -11.79 -25.50
C GLY A 400 -0.45 -12.29 -26.51
N ALA A 401 0.64 -11.54 -26.73
CA ALA A 401 1.66 -11.89 -27.73
C ALA A 401 2.44 -13.16 -27.39
N GLU A 402 2.69 -13.41 -26.11
CA GLU A 402 3.31 -14.63 -25.65
C GLU A 402 2.25 -15.59 -25.11
N ALA A 403 2.19 -16.78 -25.70
CA ALA A 403 1.24 -17.80 -25.31
C ALA A 403 1.59 -18.35 -23.93
N VAL A 404 0.59 -18.43 -23.06
CA VAL A 404 0.68 -19.02 -21.73
C VAL A 404 0.07 -20.42 -21.78
N PHE A 405 0.81 -21.39 -21.26
CA PHE A 405 0.39 -22.79 -21.24
C PHE A 405 0.30 -23.29 -19.80
N GLU A 406 -0.66 -24.18 -19.55
CA GLU A 406 -0.66 -25.01 -18.35
C GLU A 406 0.45 -26.06 -18.51
N CYS A 407 1.63 -25.78 -17.97
CA CYS A 407 2.77 -26.67 -18.07
C CYS A 407 2.77 -27.65 -16.88
N THR A 408 3.08 -28.91 -17.18
CA THR A 408 3.21 -29.99 -16.19
C THR A 408 4.68 -30.40 -16.10
N SER A 409 5.28 -30.36 -14.92
CA SER A 409 6.66 -30.81 -14.71
C SER A 409 6.75 -32.33 -14.82
N ALA A 410 7.60 -32.86 -15.70
CA ALA A 410 7.78 -34.31 -15.81
C ALA A 410 8.51 -34.93 -14.60
N ALA A 411 9.21 -34.12 -13.81
CA ALA A 411 9.98 -34.60 -12.65
C ALA A 411 9.09 -34.89 -11.44
N ASP A 412 8.09 -34.04 -11.17
CA ASP A 412 7.26 -34.11 -9.96
C ASP A 412 5.76 -33.93 -10.23
N GLY A 413 5.36 -33.85 -11.50
CA GLY A 413 3.98 -33.73 -11.93
C GLY A 413 3.41 -32.32 -11.79
N ARG A 414 4.04 -31.37 -11.08
CA ARG A 414 3.45 -30.06 -10.74
C ARG A 414 2.91 -29.33 -11.95
N ARG A 415 1.77 -28.65 -11.80
CA ARG A 415 1.16 -27.79 -12.83
C ARG A 415 1.38 -26.33 -12.49
N ALA A 416 1.77 -25.54 -13.48
CA ALA A 416 1.87 -24.09 -13.36
C ALA A 416 1.57 -23.44 -14.72
N TRP A 417 0.93 -22.28 -14.67
CA TRP A 417 0.74 -21.45 -15.85
C TRP A 417 2.00 -20.65 -16.10
N MET A 418 2.64 -20.84 -17.25
CA MET A 418 3.89 -20.19 -17.60
C MET A 418 3.97 -19.86 -19.08
N THR A 419 4.80 -18.87 -19.42
CA THR A 419 5.10 -18.57 -20.83
C THR A 419 6.10 -19.56 -21.42
N GLU A 420 6.20 -19.57 -22.75
CA GLU A 420 7.22 -20.37 -23.45
C GLU A 420 8.65 -19.92 -23.10
N ALA A 421 8.90 -18.61 -22.91
CA ALA A 421 10.21 -18.12 -22.46
C ALA A 421 10.55 -18.57 -21.03
N GLU A 422 9.57 -18.51 -20.12
CA GLU A 422 9.73 -19.01 -18.73
C GLU A 422 10.05 -20.50 -18.72
N ARG A 423 9.31 -21.29 -19.50
CA ARG A 423 9.53 -22.74 -19.66
C ARG A 423 10.96 -23.05 -20.12
N ARG A 424 11.49 -22.31 -21.10
CA ARG A 424 12.86 -22.47 -21.62
C ARG A 424 13.94 -22.07 -20.62
N SER A 425 13.63 -21.16 -19.71
CA SER A 425 14.58 -20.66 -18.70
C SER A 425 14.71 -21.56 -17.47
N GLN A 426 13.74 -22.45 -17.23
CA GLN A 426 13.77 -23.36 -16.08
C GLN A 426 14.53 -24.65 -16.40
N PRO A 427 15.46 -25.09 -15.52
CA PRO A 427 16.15 -26.36 -15.67
C PRO A 427 15.25 -27.50 -15.15
N GLN A 428 14.39 -28.05 -16.02
CA GLN A 428 13.78 -29.40 -15.99
C GLN A 428 12.59 -29.49 -16.97
N ASP A 429 12.25 -30.72 -17.39
CA ASP A 429 11.26 -31.12 -18.41
C ASP A 429 9.81 -30.67 -18.12
N TRP A 430 9.50 -29.39 -18.27
CA TRP A 430 8.12 -28.89 -18.28
C TRP A 430 7.46 -29.17 -19.63
N GLN A 431 6.45 -30.04 -19.62
CA GLN A 431 5.65 -30.38 -20.79
C GLN A 431 4.46 -29.44 -20.91
N PRO A 432 4.29 -28.74 -22.05
CA PRO A 432 3.17 -27.84 -22.25
C PRO A 432 1.87 -28.64 -22.42
N GLY A 433 0.84 -28.27 -21.66
CA GLY A 433 -0.52 -28.77 -21.78
C GLY A 433 -1.40 -27.81 -22.60
N GLN A 434 -2.57 -27.48 -22.06
CA GLN A 434 -3.52 -26.60 -22.74
C GLN A 434 -3.01 -25.15 -22.75
N GLN A 435 -3.13 -24.49 -23.91
CA GLN A 435 -2.94 -23.04 -24.00
C GLN A 435 -4.10 -22.32 -23.31
N LEU A 436 -3.82 -21.18 -22.68
CA LEU A 436 -4.83 -20.32 -22.08
C LEU A 436 -5.98 -20.02 -23.10
N PRO A 437 -7.22 -20.49 -22.86
CA PRO A 437 -8.34 -20.35 -23.81
C PRO A 437 -8.63 -18.90 -24.21
N GLU A 438 -8.41 -17.97 -23.29
CA GLU A 438 -8.62 -16.54 -23.47
C GLU A 438 -7.64 -15.92 -24.48
N GLN A 439 -6.54 -16.61 -24.80
CA GLN A 439 -5.58 -16.20 -25.84
C GLN A 439 -5.82 -16.88 -27.20
N THR A 440 -6.68 -17.89 -27.27
CA THR A 440 -6.87 -18.71 -28.49
C THR A 440 -7.86 -18.09 -29.48
N THR A 441 -8.63 -17.07 -29.08
CA THR A 441 -9.52 -16.33 -29.99
C THR A 441 -8.77 -15.16 -30.63
N PRO A 442 -8.68 -15.08 -31.97
CA PRO A 442 -7.82 -14.12 -32.65
C PRO A 442 -8.44 -12.72 -32.70
N GLN A 443 -8.21 -11.92 -31.66
CA GLN A 443 -7.80 -10.53 -31.83
C GLN A 443 -6.35 -10.42 -31.33
N GLN A 444 -5.40 -10.72 -32.23
CA GLN A 444 -3.97 -10.63 -31.97
C GLN A 444 -3.63 -9.31 -31.28
N SER A 445 -3.02 -9.39 -30.09
CA SER A 445 -2.42 -8.30 -29.29
C SER A 445 -3.27 -7.68 -28.17
N ASP A 446 -4.50 -8.13 -27.90
CA ASP A 446 -5.26 -7.58 -26.79
C ASP A 446 -4.89 -8.24 -25.45
N ALA A 447 -4.67 -7.39 -24.46
CA ALA A 447 -4.40 -7.76 -23.08
C ALA A 447 -5.56 -8.57 -22.49
N VAL A 448 -5.27 -9.68 -21.80
CA VAL A 448 -6.30 -10.58 -21.27
C VAL A 448 -6.99 -9.97 -20.05
N VAL A 449 -8.30 -10.16 -19.96
CA VAL A 449 -9.14 -9.80 -18.81
C VAL A 449 -9.76 -11.07 -18.24
N PHE A 450 -9.61 -11.28 -16.94
CA PHE A 450 -10.19 -12.41 -16.23
C PHE A 450 -11.44 -11.98 -15.47
N THR A 451 -12.46 -12.83 -15.48
CA THR A 451 -13.62 -12.70 -14.58
C THR A 451 -13.25 -13.19 -13.18
N GLY A 452 -14.02 -12.80 -12.16
CA GLY A 452 -13.79 -13.26 -10.79
C GLY A 452 -13.79 -14.78 -10.65
N GLN A 453 -14.72 -15.46 -11.30
CA GLN A 453 -14.77 -16.92 -11.29
C GLN A 453 -13.54 -17.54 -11.96
N ARG A 454 -13.12 -16.98 -13.09
CA ARG A 454 -11.95 -17.47 -13.82
C ARG A 454 -10.64 -17.21 -13.09
N ALA A 455 -10.50 -16.05 -12.44
CA ALA A 455 -9.34 -15.73 -11.62
C ALA A 455 -9.18 -16.68 -10.43
N PHE A 456 -10.28 -17.21 -9.89
CA PHE A 456 -10.26 -18.25 -8.86
C PHE A 456 -9.82 -19.61 -9.41
N GLU A 457 -10.38 -20.05 -10.55
CA GLU A 457 -9.99 -21.30 -11.22
C GLU A 457 -8.49 -21.33 -11.56
N LEU A 458 -7.95 -20.20 -12.01
CA LEU A 458 -6.53 -20.02 -12.34
C LEU A 458 -5.63 -19.84 -11.10
N GLY A 459 -6.20 -19.82 -9.89
CA GLY A 459 -5.45 -19.66 -8.64
C GLY A 459 -4.85 -18.27 -8.44
N LEU A 460 -5.30 -17.25 -9.18
CA LEU A 460 -4.86 -15.86 -9.01
C LEU A 460 -5.57 -15.14 -7.86
N ALA A 461 -6.85 -15.46 -7.65
CA ALA A 461 -7.72 -14.88 -6.64
C ALA A 461 -8.29 -15.92 -5.68
N LEU A 462 -8.80 -15.47 -4.54
CA LEU A 462 -9.61 -16.28 -3.64
C LEU A 462 -11.00 -16.50 -4.24
N GLU A 463 -11.77 -17.40 -3.64
CA GLU A 463 -13.14 -17.69 -4.08
C GLU A 463 -13.97 -16.37 -4.13
N PRO A 464 -14.72 -16.14 -5.22
CA PRO A 464 -15.48 -14.91 -5.41
C PRO A 464 -16.51 -14.62 -4.30
N CYS A 465 -16.83 -13.35 -4.08
CA CYS A 465 -17.86 -12.91 -3.13
C CYS A 465 -18.88 -11.99 -3.81
N ALA A 466 -20.16 -12.10 -3.50
CA ALA A 466 -21.17 -11.23 -4.14
C ALA A 466 -21.13 -9.79 -3.60
N ASP A 467 -20.87 -9.64 -2.29
CA ASP A 467 -20.98 -8.37 -1.59
C ASP A 467 -19.93 -8.21 -0.48
N LEU A 468 -19.92 -7.02 0.13
CA LEU A 468 -19.01 -6.68 1.22
C LEU A 468 -19.26 -7.53 2.47
N ASP A 469 -20.50 -7.97 2.71
CA ASP A 469 -20.83 -8.80 3.88
C ASP A 469 -20.28 -10.23 3.72
N SER A 470 -20.36 -10.79 2.51
CA SER A 470 -19.67 -12.03 2.15
C SER A 470 -18.15 -11.89 2.27
N LEU A 471 -17.60 -10.73 1.86
CA LEU A 471 -16.19 -10.43 2.07
C LEU A 471 -15.83 -10.36 3.56
N ARG A 472 -16.68 -9.77 4.42
CA ARG A 472 -16.44 -9.69 5.87
C ARG A 472 -16.34 -11.07 6.50
N GLN A 473 -17.28 -11.97 6.18
CA GLN A 473 -17.23 -13.35 6.63
C GLN A 473 -15.96 -14.05 6.11
N LYS A 474 -15.55 -13.74 4.88
CA LYS A 474 -14.37 -14.35 4.27
C LYS A 474 -13.06 -13.85 4.89
N VAL A 475 -12.89 -12.54 5.07
CA VAL A 475 -11.67 -11.94 5.60
C VAL A 475 -11.58 -12.09 7.12
N GLY A 476 -12.67 -12.47 7.81
CA GLY A 476 -12.68 -12.65 9.27
C GLY A 476 -12.96 -11.36 10.05
N ILE A 477 -13.70 -10.42 9.43
CA ILE A 477 -14.00 -9.12 10.03
C ILE A 477 -15.14 -9.29 11.05
N PRO A 478 -14.97 -8.89 12.32
CA PRO A 478 -16.04 -8.96 13.32
C PRO A 478 -17.26 -8.14 12.87
N ALA A 479 -18.47 -8.70 13.04
CA ALA A 479 -19.72 -8.05 12.62
C ALA A 479 -19.95 -6.70 13.33
N GLU A 480 -19.41 -6.53 14.53
CA GLU A 480 -19.53 -5.33 15.36
C GLU A 480 -18.63 -4.18 14.88
N GLN A 481 -17.60 -4.46 14.06
CA GLN A 481 -16.71 -3.42 13.57
C GLN A 481 -17.39 -2.62 12.45
N VAL A 482 -17.67 -1.34 12.70
CA VAL A 482 -18.20 -0.42 11.69
C VAL A 482 -17.11 -0.12 10.66
N LEU A 483 -17.26 -0.69 9.46
CA LEU A 483 -16.38 -0.41 8.32
C LEU A 483 -16.92 0.82 7.58
N THR A 484 -16.43 2.01 7.92
CA THR A 484 -16.66 3.19 7.08
C THR A 484 -15.58 3.25 6.00
N PRO A 485 -15.91 3.02 4.71
CA PRO A 485 -14.93 3.12 3.63
C PRO A 485 -14.42 4.56 3.53
N ILE A 486 -13.10 4.71 3.57
CA ILE A 486 -12.43 5.99 3.40
C ILE A 486 -12.34 6.27 1.91
N ARG A 487 -12.91 7.39 1.48
CA ARG A 487 -13.08 7.75 0.07
C ARG A 487 -12.32 9.03 -0.25
N LEU A 488 -11.87 9.13 -1.51
CA LEU A 488 -11.35 10.38 -2.05
C LEU A 488 -12.45 11.45 -2.04
N THR A 489 -12.20 12.56 -1.36
CA THR A 489 -13.13 13.68 -1.28
C THR A 489 -12.81 14.77 -2.31
N TRP A 490 -13.72 15.73 -2.51
CA TRP A 490 -13.43 16.91 -3.33
C TRP A 490 -12.31 17.76 -2.72
N VAL A 491 -12.16 17.76 -1.39
CA VAL A 491 -11.10 18.45 -0.66
C VAL A 491 -9.74 17.88 -1.06
N ASP A 492 -9.60 16.55 -1.16
CA ASP A 492 -8.35 15.92 -1.59
C ASP A 492 -7.96 16.36 -3.01
N ARG A 493 -8.92 16.39 -3.94
CA ARG A 493 -8.67 16.87 -5.32
C ARG A 493 -8.25 18.33 -5.35
N PHE A 494 -8.89 19.17 -4.53
CA PHE A 494 -8.55 20.59 -4.42
C PHE A 494 -7.15 20.78 -3.81
N VAL A 495 -6.82 20.04 -2.76
CA VAL A 495 -5.48 20.04 -2.14
C VAL A 495 -4.42 19.58 -3.14
N THR A 496 -4.68 18.54 -3.93
CA THR A 496 -3.74 18.12 -4.98
C THR A 496 -3.55 19.20 -6.04
N LEU A 497 -4.62 19.93 -6.42
CA LEU A 497 -4.53 21.06 -7.33
C LEU A 497 -3.67 22.19 -6.75
N LEU A 498 -3.91 22.57 -5.49
CA LEU A 498 -3.11 23.58 -4.80
C LEU A 498 -1.65 23.13 -4.61
N ASN A 499 -1.41 21.83 -4.40
CA ASN A 499 -0.09 21.17 -4.32
C ASN A 499 0.64 21.00 -5.67
N SER A 500 -0.01 21.31 -6.79
CA SER A 500 0.66 21.37 -8.07
C SER A 500 1.69 22.52 -8.11
N LYS A 501 2.71 22.40 -8.97
CA LYS A 501 3.72 23.45 -9.18
C LYS A 501 3.07 24.80 -9.54
N GLY A 502 2.02 24.77 -10.36
CA GLY A 502 1.26 25.95 -10.75
C GLY A 502 0.43 26.54 -9.60
N GLY A 503 -0.31 25.70 -8.87
CA GLY A 503 -1.13 26.16 -7.73
C GLY A 503 -0.30 26.82 -6.63
N ALA A 504 0.84 26.22 -6.31
CA ALA A 504 1.81 26.79 -5.36
C ALA A 504 2.34 28.16 -5.81
N PHE A 505 2.76 28.26 -7.08
CA PHE A 505 3.25 29.51 -7.66
C PHE A 505 2.19 30.61 -7.63
N VAL A 506 0.94 30.30 -7.99
CA VAL A 506 -0.17 31.26 -7.97
C VAL A 506 -0.46 31.76 -6.55
N LEU A 507 -0.55 30.87 -5.56
CA LEU A 507 -0.81 31.25 -4.17
C LEU A 507 0.28 32.15 -3.58
N ILE A 508 1.56 31.80 -3.80
CA ILE A 508 2.68 32.60 -3.31
C ILE A 508 2.72 33.97 -4.01
N THR A 509 2.63 33.98 -5.35
CA THR A 509 2.66 35.22 -6.13
C THR A 509 1.50 36.14 -5.76
N LEU A 510 0.27 35.61 -5.66
CA LEU A 510 -0.90 36.40 -5.28
C LEU A 510 -0.79 36.91 -3.84
N GLY A 511 -0.34 36.08 -2.90
CA GLY A 511 -0.09 36.47 -1.52
C GLY A 511 0.93 37.60 -1.39
N LEU A 512 2.02 37.54 -2.17
CA LEU A 512 3.05 38.58 -2.21
C LEU A 512 2.57 39.86 -2.92
N ILE A 513 1.76 39.76 -3.98
CA ILE A 513 1.15 40.92 -4.64
C ILE A 513 0.21 41.64 -3.68
N PHE A 514 -0.65 40.90 -2.97
CA PHE A 514 -1.54 41.49 -1.96
C PHE A 514 -0.75 42.13 -0.82
N LEU A 515 0.34 41.50 -0.37
CA LEU A 515 1.21 42.07 0.66
C LEU A 515 1.84 43.37 0.17
N TYR A 516 2.35 43.37 -1.07
CA TYR A 516 2.95 44.55 -1.68
C TYR A 516 1.95 45.72 -1.78
N ILE A 517 0.72 45.45 -2.24
CA ILE A 517 -0.32 46.49 -2.34
C ILE A 517 -0.69 47.02 -0.95
N GLU A 518 -0.87 46.15 0.05
CA GLU A 518 -1.21 46.57 1.42
C GLU A 518 -0.11 47.45 2.05
N LEU A 519 1.16 47.19 1.76
CA LEU A 519 2.29 48.00 2.22
C LEU A 519 2.33 49.41 1.60
N HIS A 520 1.90 49.54 0.34
CA HIS A 520 1.86 50.82 -0.37
C HIS A 520 0.56 51.60 -0.17
N ALA A 521 -0.56 50.90 0.04
CA ALA A 521 -1.89 51.45 0.23
C ALA A 521 -2.62 50.64 1.33
N PRO A 522 -2.60 51.10 2.59
CA PRO A 522 -3.26 50.42 3.70
C PRO A 522 -4.76 50.34 3.47
N SER A 523 -5.27 49.12 3.24
CA SER A 523 -6.65 48.89 2.78
C SER A 523 -7.40 47.82 3.59
N ALA A 524 -6.69 47.07 4.42
CA ALA A 524 -7.11 45.87 5.15
C ALA A 524 -7.56 44.68 4.26
N ILE A 525 -8.21 44.93 3.11
CA ILE A 525 -8.71 43.90 2.20
C ILE A 525 -7.55 43.11 1.59
N PHE A 526 -6.49 43.78 1.14
CA PHE A 526 -5.30 43.10 0.62
C PHE A 526 -4.53 42.39 1.74
N GLY A 527 -4.50 42.95 2.95
CA GLY A 527 -3.99 42.25 4.13
C GLY A 527 -4.70 40.90 4.42
N ILE A 528 -6.04 40.87 4.37
CA ILE A 528 -6.82 39.63 4.49
C ILE A 528 -6.50 38.67 3.33
N GLY A 529 -6.36 39.20 2.11
CA GLY A 529 -5.94 38.43 0.94
C GLY A 529 -4.59 37.74 1.13
N THR A 530 -3.60 38.44 1.69
CA THR A 530 -2.28 37.88 2.04
C THR A 530 -2.42 36.72 3.02
N VAL A 531 -3.14 36.92 4.12
CA VAL A 531 -3.36 35.87 5.13
C VAL A 531 -4.08 34.67 4.52
N LEU A 532 -5.11 34.89 3.71
CA LEU A 532 -5.86 33.82 3.05
C LEU A 532 -4.97 32.99 2.11
N CYS A 533 -4.19 33.65 1.24
CA CYS A 533 -3.30 32.98 0.29
C CYS A 533 -2.24 32.13 1.01
N PHE A 534 -1.57 32.67 2.03
CA PHE A 534 -0.57 31.92 2.79
C PHE A 534 -1.21 30.84 3.66
N SER A 535 -2.38 31.08 4.25
CA SER A 535 -3.12 30.05 5.00
C SER A 535 -3.51 28.88 4.11
N LEU A 536 -4.05 29.12 2.92
CA LEU A 536 -4.37 28.08 1.94
C LEU A 536 -3.11 27.35 1.47
N PHE A 537 -2.00 28.05 1.27
CA PHE A 537 -0.71 27.45 0.92
C PHE A 537 -0.25 26.47 2.01
N PHE A 538 -0.11 26.92 3.25
CA PHE A 538 0.34 26.08 4.36
C PHE A 538 -0.64 24.95 4.67
N TRP A 539 -1.95 25.21 4.62
CA TRP A 539 -2.96 24.17 4.79
C TRP A 539 -2.83 23.07 3.74
N SER A 540 -2.67 23.45 2.46
CA SER A 540 -2.48 22.51 1.36
C SER A 540 -1.19 21.69 1.52
N ARG A 541 -0.08 22.32 1.94
CA ARG A 541 1.21 21.62 2.18
C ARG A 541 1.16 20.69 3.39
N PHE A 542 0.46 21.12 4.46
CA PHE A 542 0.27 20.32 5.67
C PHE A 542 -0.55 19.06 5.39
N LEU A 543 -1.67 19.19 4.66
CA LEU A 543 -2.44 18.04 4.18
C LEU A 543 -1.68 17.20 3.14
N GLY A 544 -0.79 17.82 2.37
CA GLY A 544 0.12 17.14 1.44
C GLY A 544 1.28 16.39 2.11
N GLY A 545 1.50 16.59 3.42
CA GLY A 545 2.61 15.99 4.16
C GLY A 545 3.99 16.55 3.80
N THR A 546 4.06 17.72 3.16
CA THR A 546 5.33 18.38 2.79
C THR A 546 5.71 19.52 3.72
N ALA A 547 4.77 20.01 4.55
CA ALA A 547 5.03 20.99 5.60
C ALA A 547 4.55 20.46 6.94
N GLY A 548 5.35 20.66 7.98
CA GLY A 548 5.01 20.37 9.37
C GLY A 548 4.74 21.63 10.18
N VAL A 549 4.77 21.46 11.50
CA VAL A 549 4.56 22.54 12.47
C VAL A 549 5.74 23.52 12.49
N LEU A 550 6.95 23.03 12.21
CA LEU A 550 8.17 23.84 12.21
C LEU A 550 8.10 24.96 11.17
N GLU A 551 7.72 24.62 9.94
CA GLU A 551 7.62 25.56 8.83
C GLU A 551 6.58 26.65 9.14
N LEU A 552 5.43 26.25 9.70
CA LEU A 552 4.40 27.20 10.12
C LEU A 552 4.90 28.14 11.22
N ILE A 553 5.63 27.64 12.21
CA ILE A 553 6.23 28.46 13.28
C ILE A 553 7.25 29.45 12.69
N LEU A 554 8.15 28.99 11.81
CA LEU A 554 9.14 29.87 11.17
C LEU A 554 8.46 30.98 10.34
N PHE A 555 7.37 30.64 9.64
CA PHE A 555 6.61 31.62 8.86
C PHE A 555 5.97 32.68 9.75
N LEU A 556 5.27 32.26 10.80
CA LEU A 556 4.60 33.18 11.74
C LEU A 556 5.60 34.04 12.50
N LEU A 557 6.73 33.46 12.92
CA LEU A 557 7.82 34.19 13.55
C LEU A 557 8.45 35.20 12.60
N GLY A 558 8.75 34.81 11.36
CA GLY A 558 9.30 35.69 10.34
C GLY A 558 8.35 36.85 10.02
N PHE A 559 7.05 36.55 9.84
CA PHE A 559 6.02 37.57 9.64
C PHE A 559 5.86 38.49 10.85
N GLY A 560 5.95 37.94 12.06
CA GLY A 560 5.94 38.72 13.31
C GLY A 560 7.12 39.69 13.42
N LEU A 561 8.32 39.26 13.02
CA LEU A 561 9.50 40.14 12.97
C LEU A 561 9.37 41.26 11.93
N LEU A 562 8.77 40.96 10.77
CA LEU A 562 8.45 41.97 9.76
C LEU A 562 7.44 43.00 10.28
N ALA A 563 6.39 42.54 10.97
CA ALA A 563 5.40 43.43 11.58
C ALA A 563 6.00 44.26 12.71
N LEU A 564 6.86 43.68 13.56
CA LEU A 564 7.55 44.38 14.64
C LEU A 564 8.44 45.50 14.11
N GLU A 565 9.22 45.22 13.06
CA GLU A 565 10.04 46.24 12.40
C GLU A 565 9.16 47.37 11.86
N LEU A 566 8.11 47.04 11.10
CA LEU A 566 7.25 48.04 10.46
C LEU A 566 6.45 48.91 11.45
N LEU A 567 6.04 48.35 12.60
CA LEU A 567 5.18 49.04 13.57
C LEU A 567 5.92 49.71 14.73
N VAL A 568 7.08 49.17 15.15
CA VAL A 568 7.74 49.57 16.40
C VAL A 568 9.10 50.21 16.16
N ILE A 569 9.86 49.77 15.14
CA ILE A 569 11.26 50.14 14.97
C ILE A 569 11.41 51.08 13.76
N PRO A 570 11.68 52.38 13.96
CA PRO A 570 11.95 53.28 12.84
C PRO A 570 13.31 52.96 12.20
N GLY A 571 13.30 52.21 11.09
CA GLY A 571 14.50 51.81 10.33
C GLY A 571 14.26 50.54 9.52
N PHE A 572 15.23 50.13 8.69
CA PHE A 572 15.30 48.77 8.16
C PHE A 572 16.56 48.11 8.75
N GLY A 573 16.37 47.32 9.79
CA GLY A 573 17.41 46.73 10.61
C GLY A 573 17.42 45.20 10.56
N VAL A 574 18.03 44.61 11.60
CA VAL A 574 18.23 43.16 11.72
C VAL A 574 16.91 42.41 11.80
N CYS A 575 15.87 42.97 12.43
CA CYS A 575 14.55 42.32 12.54
C CYS A 575 13.85 42.20 11.18
N GLY A 576 13.89 43.26 10.36
CA GLY A 576 13.37 43.23 8.99
C GLY A 576 14.07 42.18 8.13
N LEU A 577 15.41 42.19 8.09
CA LEU A 577 16.17 41.24 7.28
C LEU A 577 16.00 39.79 7.75
N SER A 578 16.06 39.54 9.06
CA SER A 578 15.84 38.20 9.62
C SER A 578 14.41 37.70 9.40
N GLY A 579 13.41 38.59 9.46
CA GLY A 579 12.02 38.29 9.13
C GLY A 579 11.86 37.81 7.68
N ILE A 580 12.45 38.52 6.70
CA ILE A 580 12.43 38.10 5.29
C ILE A 580 13.09 36.72 5.13
N VAL A 581 14.26 36.53 5.73
CA VAL A 581 14.99 35.26 5.65
C VAL A 581 14.17 34.11 6.21
N LEU A 582 13.51 34.30 7.36
CA LEU A 582 12.66 33.27 7.97
C LEU A 582 11.42 32.95 7.15
N VAL A 583 10.76 33.95 6.57
CA VAL A 583 9.61 33.76 5.67
C VAL A 583 10.04 32.98 4.43
N VAL A 584 11.14 33.39 3.78
CA VAL A 584 11.66 32.70 2.58
C VAL A 584 12.10 31.28 2.91
N ALA A 585 12.83 31.07 4.01
CA ALA A 585 13.26 29.75 4.45
C ALA A 585 12.07 28.83 4.73
N SER A 586 11.03 29.33 5.40
CA SER A 586 9.79 28.58 5.63
C SER A 586 9.10 28.19 4.32
N LEU A 587 8.97 29.11 3.37
CA LEU A 587 8.35 28.82 2.07
C LEU A 587 9.16 27.78 1.27
N ILE A 588 10.50 27.83 1.33
CA ILE A 588 11.37 26.83 0.70
C ILE A 588 11.15 25.46 1.35
N MET A 589 11.16 25.39 2.68
CA MET A 589 10.97 24.15 3.43
C MET A 589 9.59 23.55 3.19
N ALA A 590 8.52 24.35 3.29
CA ALA A 590 7.15 23.89 3.05
C ALA A 590 6.92 23.38 1.62
N SER A 591 7.73 23.84 0.67
CA SER A 591 7.67 23.43 -0.74
C SER A 591 8.42 22.13 -1.04
N GLN A 592 9.16 21.56 -0.09
CA GLN A 592 9.93 20.32 -0.28
C GLN A 592 9.67 19.31 0.82
N THR A 593 9.51 18.03 0.47
CA THR A 593 9.49 16.95 1.46
C THR A 593 10.92 16.67 1.97
N PHE A 594 11.31 17.25 3.09
CA PHE A 594 12.59 16.96 3.77
C PHE A 594 12.55 15.65 4.60
N ALA A 595 11.87 14.61 4.13
CA ALA A 595 11.88 13.30 4.77
C ALA A 595 13.09 12.49 4.26
N GLY A 596 14.16 12.40 5.06
CA GLY A 596 15.36 11.60 4.77
C GLY A 596 16.59 12.45 4.47
N LEU A 597 17.27 12.93 5.52
CA LEU A 597 18.54 13.65 5.43
C LEU A 597 19.69 12.64 5.21
N THR A 598 20.15 12.50 3.97
CA THR A 598 21.49 11.95 3.66
C THR A 598 22.39 13.06 3.10
N ALA A 599 23.55 13.24 3.74
CA ALA A 599 24.53 14.26 3.39
C ALA A 599 25.16 13.94 2.01
N GLY A 600 24.66 14.57 0.95
CA GLY A 600 25.22 14.44 -0.40
C GLY A 600 24.23 14.73 -1.55
N GLN A 601 22.93 14.48 -1.36
CA GLN A 601 21.90 14.75 -2.39
C GLN A 601 21.24 16.14 -2.29
N THR A 602 21.82 17.02 -1.47
CA THR A 602 21.17 18.22 -0.94
C THR A 602 21.18 19.43 -1.89
N LEU A 603 22.22 19.62 -2.72
CA LEU A 603 22.33 20.83 -3.55
C LEU A 603 21.35 20.88 -4.73
N ASP A 604 21.20 19.80 -5.50
CA ASP A 604 20.31 19.80 -6.69
C ASP A 604 18.82 19.82 -6.32
N ARG A 605 18.47 19.30 -5.14
CA ARG A 605 17.09 19.34 -4.60
C ARG A 605 16.80 20.72 -4.01
N ALA A 606 17.75 21.30 -3.26
CA ALA A 606 17.64 22.66 -2.74
C ALA A 606 17.51 23.70 -3.87
N ALA A 607 18.34 23.60 -4.92
CA ALA A 607 18.31 24.48 -6.08
C ALA A 607 16.95 24.43 -6.81
N ARG A 608 16.36 23.23 -6.94
CA ARG A 608 15.03 23.07 -7.57
C ARG A 608 13.89 23.72 -6.79
N GLY A 609 13.94 23.76 -5.47
CA GLY A 609 12.93 24.48 -4.67
C GLY A 609 13.15 25.98 -4.58
N PHE A 610 14.34 26.49 -4.94
CA PHE A 610 14.59 27.93 -5.05
C PHE A 610 13.90 28.53 -6.28
N MET A 611 13.73 27.76 -7.36
CA MET A 611 13.22 28.24 -8.65
C MET A 611 11.79 28.81 -8.63
N PRO A 612 10.78 28.20 -7.97
CA PRO A 612 9.43 28.77 -7.87
C PRO A 612 9.40 30.05 -7.05
N ILE A 613 10.26 30.16 -6.03
CA ILE A 613 10.32 31.32 -5.11
C ILE A 613 11.08 32.47 -5.75
N ALA A 614 12.22 32.20 -6.40
CA ALA A 614 12.91 33.17 -7.24
C ALA A 614 12.00 33.64 -8.39
N GLY A 615 11.27 32.72 -9.03
CA GLY A 615 10.28 33.05 -10.04
C GLY A 615 9.15 33.93 -9.50
N ALA A 616 8.58 33.60 -8.34
CA ALA A 616 7.55 34.41 -7.69
C ALA A 616 8.08 35.79 -7.30
N LEU A 617 9.30 35.88 -6.76
CA LEU A 617 9.94 37.14 -6.38
C LEU A 617 10.21 38.03 -7.60
N VAL A 618 10.79 37.48 -8.67
CA VAL A 618 10.99 38.20 -9.94
C VAL A 618 9.65 38.64 -10.53
N THR A 619 8.62 37.77 -10.45
CA THR A 619 7.27 38.11 -10.91
C THR A 619 6.65 39.22 -10.08
N VAL A 620 6.86 39.25 -8.76
CA VAL A 620 6.39 40.33 -7.88
C VAL A 620 7.14 41.62 -8.15
N ILE A 621 8.45 41.58 -8.41
CA ILE A 621 9.23 42.76 -8.79
C ILE A 621 8.75 43.30 -10.14
N ALA A 622 8.55 42.44 -11.14
CA ALA A 622 8.01 42.82 -12.43
C ALA A 622 6.56 43.33 -12.33
N ALA A 623 5.72 42.65 -11.56
CA ALA A 623 4.34 43.05 -11.29
C ALA A 623 4.31 44.36 -10.52
N GLY A 624 5.20 44.60 -9.56
CA GLY A 624 5.34 45.85 -8.83
C GLY A 624 5.85 47.00 -9.71
N PHE A 625 6.75 46.73 -10.66
CA PHE A 625 7.17 47.70 -11.68
C PHE A 625 6.00 48.06 -12.63
N VAL A 626 5.23 47.06 -13.06
CA VAL A 626 4.03 47.26 -13.87
C VAL A 626 2.95 47.98 -13.06
N LEU A 627 2.66 47.53 -11.84
CA LEU A 627 1.69 48.17 -10.95
C LEU A 627 2.13 49.61 -10.65
N SER A 628 3.36 49.89 -10.22
CA SER A 628 3.80 51.28 -10.02
C SER A 628 3.69 52.16 -11.28
N ARG A 629 3.80 51.56 -12.47
CA ARG A 629 3.60 52.24 -13.77
C ARG A 629 2.13 52.45 -14.16
N PHE A 630 1.21 51.58 -13.72
CA PHE A 630 -0.22 51.56 -14.12
C PHE A 630 -1.22 51.84 -12.97
N LEU A 631 -0.81 51.72 -11.71
CA LEU A 631 -1.58 52.02 -10.49
C LEU A 631 -2.07 53.46 -10.43
N PRO A 632 -1.27 54.47 -10.82
CA PRO A 632 -1.75 55.86 -10.86
C PRO A 632 -2.93 56.07 -11.82
N ALA A 633 -3.15 55.14 -12.76
CA ALA A 633 -4.18 55.23 -13.79
C ALA A 633 -5.49 54.47 -13.45
N LEU A 634 -5.55 53.69 -12.35
CA LEU A 634 -6.75 52.94 -11.97
C LEU A 634 -7.68 53.78 -11.06
N PRO A 635 -8.90 54.14 -11.51
CA PRO A 635 -9.73 55.17 -10.88
C PRO A 635 -10.27 54.82 -9.48
N TRP A 636 -10.32 53.53 -9.11
CA TRP A 636 -10.82 53.06 -7.81
C TRP A 636 -9.72 52.96 -6.74
N LEU A 637 -8.46 52.74 -7.12
CA LEU A 637 -7.34 52.62 -6.18
C LEU A 637 -6.68 53.98 -5.87
N ASN A 638 -6.71 54.93 -6.81
CA ASN A 638 -6.20 56.29 -6.59
C ASN A 638 -6.98 57.07 -5.52
N ARG A 639 -8.21 56.62 -5.20
CA ARG A 639 -9.03 57.15 -4.09
C ARG A 639 -8.71 56.53 -2.73
N MET A 640 -7.97 55.42 -2.69
CA MET A 640 -7.55 54.75 -1.44
C MET A 640 -6.17 55.20 -0.98
N ILE A 641 -5.40 55.86 -1.84
CA ILE A 641 -4.18 56.56 -1.44
C ILE A 641 -4.62 57.89 -0.82
N LEU A 642 -4.66 57.93 0.51
CA LEU A 642 -4.79 59.16 1.27
C LEU A 642 -3.63 60.08 0.90
N THR A 643 -3.92 61.04 0.02
CA THR A 643 -3.06 62.18 -0.19
C THR A 643 -2.96 62.88 1.17
N PRO A 644 -1.77 62.97 1.80
CA PRO A 644 -1.63 63.64 3.09
C PRO A 644 -2.27 65.03 3.01
N PRO A 645 -3.04 65.49 4.00
CA PRO A 645 -3.58 66.84 3.98
C PRO A 645 -2.40 67.82 3.93
N GLY A 646 -2.15 68.40 2.75
CA GLY A 646 -0.99 69.25 2.46
C GLY A 646 -0.05 68.77 1.34
N TYR A 647 -0.20 67.54 0.82
CA TYR A 647 0.57 67.09 -0.35
C TYR A 647 -0.19 67.43 -1.64
N ILE A 648 0.10 68.60 -2.20
CA ILE A 648 -0.28 68.91 -3.58
C ILE A 648 0.91 68.43 -4.44
N PRO A 649 0.72 67.50 -5.40
CA PRO A 649 1.82 66.94 -6.21
C PRO A 649 2.59 67.99 -7.03
N GLU A 650 2.07 69.21 -7.07
CA GLU A 650 2.64 70.39 -7.71
C GLU A 650 2.34 71.55 -6.73
N GLY A 651 3.34 72.35 -6.35
CA GLY A 651 3.09 73.55 -5.52
C GLY A 651 1.99 74.45 -6.12
N PRO A 652 1.45 75.44 -5.39
CA PRO A 652 0.25 76.18 -5.78
C PRO A 652 0.35 76.65 -7.24
N ARG A 653 -0.37 75.95 -8.13
CA ARG A 653 -0.41 76.28 -9.55
C ARG A 653 -1.50 77.32 -9.72
N LEU A 654 -1.08 78.54 -10.06
CA LEU A 654 -1.95 79.54 -10.65
C LEU A 654 -2.63 78.94 -11.89
N ARG A 655 -3.94 79.16 -12.06
CA ARG A 655 -4.66 78.75 -13.27
C ARG A 655 -3.95 79.36 -14.49
N PRO A 656 -3.61 78.59 -15.53
CA PRO A 656 -2.90 79.10 -16.72
C PRO A 656 -3.67 80.22 -17.45
N ASP A 657 -4.99 80.28 -17.28
CA ASP A 657 -5.84 81.36 -17.81
C ASP A 657 -5.51 82.75 -17.22
N LEU A 658 -4.87 82.83 -16.05
CA LEU A 658 -4.52 84.08 -15.38
C LEU A 658 -3.13 84.63 -15.78
N LEU A 659 -2.32 83.84 -16.48
CA LEU A 659 -0.90 84.09 -16.75
C LEU A 659 -0.57 84.26 -18.24
N SER A 660 -1.57 84.19 -19.12
CA SER A 660 -1.36 84.30 -20.56
C SER A 660 -1.05 85.74 -20.99
N ALA A 661 0.23 86.00 -21.28
CA ALA A 661 0.71 87.27 -21.82
C ALA A 661 0.13 87.59 -23.21
N GLU A 662 -0.34 86.59 -23.96
CA GLU A 662 -0.90 86.77 -25.31
C GLU A 662 -2.41 87.06 -25.35
N THR A 663 -3.11 86.98 -24.22
CA THR A 663 -4.58 87.20 -24.15
C THR A 663 -5.04 88.17 -23.06
N GLY A 664 -4.13 88.98 -22.50
CA GLY A 664 -4.52 90.01 -21.54
C GLY A 664 -4.90 89.47 -20.16
N GLY A 665 -4.14 88.50 -19.65
CA GLY A 665 -4.24 88.10 -18.25
C GLY A 665 -4.06 89.29 -17.28
N PRO A 666 -4.69 89.27 -16.10
CA PRO A 666 -4.74 90.41 -15.16
C PRO A 666 -3.40 90.75 -14.48
N VAL A 667 -2.37 89.91 -14.64
CA VAL A 667 -1.07 90.07 -13.99
C VAL A 667 -0.01 90.48 -15.02
N ARG A 668 0.49 91.71 -14.92
CA ARG A 668 1.57 92.24 -15.77
C ARG A 668 2.81 92.50 -14.92
N ILE A 669 3.98 92.29 -15.53
CA ILE A 669 5.25 92.76 -14.95
C ILE A 669 5.14 94.28 -14.74
N GLY A 670 5.49 94.73 -13.54
CA GLY A 670 5.36 96.12 -13.11
C GLY A 670 4.07 96.45 -12.34
N ALA A 671 3.09 95.53 -12.25
CA ALA A 671 1.87 95.76 -11.47
C ALA A 671 2.16 95.92 -9.98
N ARG A 672 1.59 96.96 -9.35
CA ARG A 672 1.63 97.19 -7.91
C ARG A 672 0.50 96.42 -7.22
N CYS A 673 0.83 95.73 -6.16
CA CYS A 673 -0.10 94.93 -5.37
C CYS A 673 0.23 95.02 -3.88
N GLN A 674 -0.69 94.55 -3.04
CA GLN A 674 -0.53 94.56 -1.60
C GLN A 674 -0.42 93.13 -1.08
N THR A 675 0.52 92.87 -0.17
CA THR A 675 0.61 91.57 0.51
C THR A 675 -0.60 91.33 1.41
N VAL A 676 -1.18 90.15 1.34
CA VAL A 676 -2.27 89.69 2.22
C VAL A 676 -1.73 88.82 3.35
N SER A 677 -0.68 88.05 3.07
CA SER A 677 0.10 87.32 4.08
C SER A 677 1.54 87.80 4.08
N PRO A 678 2.29 87.65 5.19
CA PRO A 678 3.74 87.87 5.15
C PRO A 678 4.38 86.93 4.11
N LEU A 679 5.34 87.44 3.34
CA LEU A 679 6.08 86.67 2.33
C LEU A 679 7.39 86.13 2.94
N ARG A 680 7.51 84.81 3.13
CA ARG A 680 8.70 84.16 3.73
C ARG A 680 9.11 82.84 3.04
N PRO A 681 9.80 82.86 1.89
CA PRO A 681 9.76 83.90 0.87
C PRO A 681 8.44 83.84 0.07
N ALA A 682 7.63 82.80 0.23
CA ALA A 682 6.32 82.67 -0.40
C ALA A 682 5.21 83.26 0.48
N GLY A 683 4.14 83.73 -0.15
CA GLY A 683 2.92 84.17 0.50
C GLY A 683 1.93 84.73 -0.54
N LYS A 684 0.92 85.48 -0.09
CA LYS A 684 -0.18 85.95 -0.94
C LYS A 684 -0.14 87.44 -1.14
N VAL A 685 -0.42 87.88 -2.37
CA VAL A 685 -0.68 89.29 -2.69
C VAL A 685 -2.04 89.43 -3.36
N GLN A 686 -2.59 90.64 -3.29
CA GLN A 686 -3.81 91.02 -3.97
C GLN A 686 -3.48 91.97 -5.13
N VAL A 687 -3.82 91.55 -6.36
CA VAL A 687 -3.75 92.34 -7.59
C VAL A 687 -5.18 92.57 -8.08
N GLY A 688 -5.73 93.76 -7.86
CA GLY A 688 -7.16 94.04 -8.09
C GLY A 688 -8.04 93.16 -7.19
N ASP A 689 -8.97 92.40 -7.78
CA ASP A 689 -9.84 91.45 -7.06
C ASP A 689 -9.24 90.03 -6.95
N LEU A 690 -8.02 89.82 -7.44
CA LEU A 690 -7.38 88.50 -7.50
C LEU A 690 -6.36 88.33 -6.38
N LEU A 691 -6.49 87.22 -5.64
CA LEU A 691 -5.52 86.76 -4.66
C LEU A 691 -4.55 85.79 -5.33
N LEU A 692 -3.25 86.09 -5.31
CA LEU A 692 -2.21 85.35 -6.01
C LEU A 692 -1.13 84.89 -5.05
N ASP A 693 -0.67 83.65 -5.19
CA ASP A 693 0.52 83.16 -4.52
C ASP A 693 1.77 83.67 -5.25
N VAL A 694 2.69 84.28 -4.50
CA VAL A 694 3.90 84.92 -5.01
C VAL A 694 5.11 84.58 -4.16
N VAL A 695 6.30 84.78 -4.73
CA VAL A 695 7.58 84.62 -4.04
C VAL A 695 8.31 85.96 -4.02
N SER A 696 8.80 86.38 -2.87
CA SER A 696 9.66 87.56 -2.73
C SER A 696 11.02 87.31 -3.39
N GLU A 697 11.54 88.30 -4.13
CA GLU A 697 12.83 88.22 -4.84
C GLU A 697 14.05 88.05 -3.90
N GLY A 698 13.91 88.33 -2.61
CA GLY A 698 15.06 88.11 -1.70
C GLY A 698 14.90 88.49 -0.23
N GLY A 699 13.76 89.02 0.22
CA GLY A 699 13.58 89.48 1.61
C GLY A 699 12.20 89.18 2.19
N TRP A 700 12.11 89.16 3.53
CA TRP A 700 10.83 89.08 4.22
C TRP A 700 10.01 90.36 3.97
N VAL A 701 8.75 90.19 3.57
CA VAL A 701 7.80 91.28 3.39
C VAL A 701 6.62 91.04 4.33
N ASP A 702 6.23 92.04 5.13
CA ASP A 702 5.09 91.92 6.05
C ASP A 702 3.76 91.94 5.30
N ALA A 703 2.68 91.50 5.94
CA ALA A 703 1.33 91.65 5.41
C ALA A 703 0.94 93.14 5.33
N GLY A 704 0.20 93.52 4.29
CA GLY A 704 -0.25 94.90 4.05
C GLY A 704 0.76 95.80 3.34
N GLN A 705 1.95 95.31 2.97
CA GLN A 705 2.98 96.10 2.29
C GLN A 705 2.78 96.13 0.76
N ALA A 706 3.12 97.27 0.15
CA ALA A 706 3.11 97.43 -1.29
C ALA A 706 4.30 96.72 -1.94
N VAL A 707 4.01 95.87 -2.91
CA VAL A 707 5.00 95.12 -3.68
C VAL A 707 4.73 95.26 -5.18
N GLN A 708 5.76 95.08 -5.99
CA GLN A 708 5.69 95.15 -7.43
C GLN A 708 6.06 93.80 -8.04
N VAL A 709 5.29 93.34 -9.02
CA VAL A 709 5.62 92.14 -9.81
C VAL A 709 6.85 92.43 -10.66
N VAL A 710 7.96 91.74 -10.39
CA VAL A 710 9.23 91.91 -11.11
C VAL A 710 9.43 90.86 -12.20
N GLN A 711 8.82 89.68 -12.03
CA GLN A 711 9.02 88.56 -12.95
C GLN A 711 7.80 87.65 -12.92
N VAL A 712 7.38 87.18 -14.10
CA VAL A 712 6.31 86.18 -14.27
C VAL A 712 6.89 85.06 -15.13
N GLU A 713 7.17 83.92 -14.52
CA GLU A 713 7.70 82.72 -15.19
C GLU A 713 6.72 81.57 -15.02
N GLY A 714 5.90 81.32 -16.05
CA GLY A 714 4.86 80.28 -15.99
C GLY A 714 3.99 80.47 -14.75
N ASN A 715 3.98 79.47 -13.85
CA ASN A 715 3.19 79.49 -12.62
C ASN A 715 3.87 80.18 -11.43
N ARG A 716 5.02 80.84 -11.62
CA ARG A 716 5.77 81.55 -10.57
C ARG A 716 5.73 83.05 -10.82
N VAL A 717 5.15 83.79 -9.87
CA VAL A 717 5.17 85.25 -9.86
C VAL A 717 6.13 85.71 -8.76
N VAL A 718 7.15 86.47 -9.14
CA VAL A 718 8.14 87.03 -8.22
C VAL A 718 7.81 88.50 -7.98
N VAL A 719 7.78 88.90 -6.71
CA VAL A 719 7.50 90.28 -6.29
C VAL A 719 8.66 90.88 -5.52
N ARG A 720 8.83 92.19 -5.62
CA ARG A 720 9.80 92.98 -4.86
C ARG A 720 9.07 94.02 -4.02
N ALA A 721 9.48 94.21 -2.77
CA ALA A 721 8.97 95.31 -1.95
C ALA A 721 9.21 96.64 -2.66
N THR A 722 8.17 97.46 -2.77
CA THR A 722 8.31 98.81 -3.32
C THR A 722 8.67 99.72 -2.15
N SER A 723 9.92 100.17 -2.09
CA SER A 723 10.29 101.26 -1.19
C SER A 723 9.50 102.50 -1.61
N VAL A 724 8.72 103.08 -0.69
CA VAL A 724 8.11 104.41 -0.88
C VAL A 724 9.21 105.46 -0.96
#